data_AF-A0A384AI11-F1
#
_entry.id   AF-A0A384AI11-F1
#
_cell.length_a   1.000
_cell.length_b   1.000
_cell.length_c   1.000
_cell.angle_alpha   90.00
_cell.angle_beta   90.00
_cell.angle_gamma   90.00
#
_symmetry.space_group_name_H-M   'P 1'
#
loop_
_entity.id
_entity.type
_entity.pdbx_description
1 polymer ?
#
loop_
_entity_poly.entity_id
_entity_poly.type
_entity_poly.pdbx_seq_one_letter_code
_entity_poly.pdbx_strand_id
1 'polypeptide(L)'
;MACSESPAPCGCLRLSRASLACLGTALLLLADWMLLRLALPRIASLLVPPALPLLRVWVAGLSRWAVLWLGARGVLGAALGFRRESAGVRGWLAALEPLAAVLGLALPGLASFRELGPWGARRDADSTRPLHWGSRLDAFALSYTAALPAAALWHKIRSLWVQGAHGASGVAVSRLLGFLGPEKERLPLILALLVLSCLGEMAVPFFTGRFTDWILHDRTGAAFTRNISLMSVLTIASAVLEFMADGIYNSTMGRVRSLLQGEVFRAVLRQETEFFQKNQTGAITSRVTEDTSTMSESLSSQLSLLLWYLGRGLCLLGLMLWGSPSLTMVTLLALPLLFLLPKKLGKWHKVLAAQVQESLAESSQVAIEVLSAMPTVRSFANEEGEAQKFRQKLHEMKTLNQKEALAYAVNLWTTNISGLLLKVGILYFGGQLVTSGSVSSGHLVTFVLYQIQFTTAVEVLLSTYPRVQKAVGSSEKIFEYLDRIPRCPASGVFTSLKLQGLVQFQGVSFAYPNRLDVPVLQGLTFTLRPGEVTALVGPNGSGKSTVAALLQNLYQPTEGQVLLDGEPLPKYEHRYLHRQVAAVGQEPQLFGRSLKENIAYGLVQKPTMEDITAAAVESGAHGFISVLPEGYDTEVGEAGGQLSGGQRQTVALARALIRKPCVLILDDATSALDANSQSRVEQLLYESPERCSRSVLLITQRLSSLKQAHHILFLEGGTIIEAGTHQQLMANEGRYWTMVQAPGGSGAPEKDSSDPHTPSPSLFPSSL
;
A
#
# COMPACT_ATOMS: atom_id res chain seq x y z
N MET A 1 -60.01 10.35 -0.04
CA MET A 1 -60.12 11.63 -0.78
C MET A 1 -59.21 11.51 -1.99
N ALA A 2 -59.62 10.90 -3.10
CA ALA A 2 -60.58 11.43 -4.07
C ALA A 2 -60.24 12.86 -4.48
N CYS A 3 -59.61 13.01 -5.65
CA CYS A 3 -60.08 13.94 -6.68
C CYS A 3 -59.42 13.58 -8.01
N SER A 4 -60.26 12.98 -8.85
CA SER A 4 -60.17 12.91 -10.30
C SER A 4 -60.09 14.30 -10.92
N GLU A 5 -59.32 14.44 -12.00
CA GLU A 5 -59.79 15.22 -13.15
C GLU A 5 -58.96 14.90 -14.40
N SER A 6 -59.64 14.40 -15.41
CA SER A 6 -59.28 14.53 -16.83
C SER A 6 -60.54 14.98 -17.56
N PRO A 7 -60.41 15.80 -18.61
CA PRO A 7 -60.79 15.30 -19.92
C PRO A 7 -59.80 15.68 -21.06
N ALA A 8 -59.82 14.85 -22.11
CA ALA A 8 -59.01 14.90 -23.35
C ALA A 8 -59.54 15.96 -24.37
N PRO A 9 -59.14 16.03 -25.67
CA PRO A 9 -58.04 15.39 -26.41
C PRO A 9 -57.24 16.36 -27.34
N CYS A 10 -55.99 16.05 -27.66
CA CYS A 10 -55.36 16.51 -28.91
C CYS A 10 -54.43 15.42 -29.43
N GLY A 11 -54.78 14.87 -30.59
CA GLY A 11 -54.03 13.83 -31.26
C GLY A 11 -52.64 14.31 -31.63
N CYS A 12 -51.62 13.70 -31.00
CA CYS A 12 -50.26 13.69 -31.50
C CYS A 12 -49.72 12.28 -31.25
N LEU A 13 -49.46 11.54 -32.32
CA LEU A 13 -48.79 10.24 -32.29
C LEU A 13 -47.50 10.36 -31.46
N ARG A 14 -47.49 9.82 -30.23
CA ARG A 14 -46.25 9.62 -29.46
C ARG A 14 -45.54 8.36 -29.98
N LEU A 15 -44.64 8.55 -30.96
CA LEU A 15 -43.63 7.55 -31.30
C LEU A 15 -42.73 7.28 -30.08
N SER A 16 -42.45 6.01 -29.78
CA SER A 16 -41.65 5.62 -28.61
C SER A 16 -40.22 6.17 -28.72
N ARG A 17 -39.58 6.55 -27.60
CA ARG A 17 -38.21 7.12 -27.62
C ARG A 17 -37.15 6.18 -28.20
N ALA A 18 -37.36 4.86 -28.12
CA ALA A 18 -36.54 3.87 -28.82
C ALA A 18 -36.70 3.95 -30.34
N SER A 19 -37.92 4.25 -30.82
CA SER A 19 -38.18 4.44 -32.25
C SER A 19 -37.52 5.71 -32.81
N LEU A 20 -37.35 6.77 -32.01
CA LEU A 20 -36.64 8.01 -32.42
C LEU A 20 -35.12 7.79 -32.57
N ALA A 21 -34.49 7.01 -31.68
CA ALA A 21 -33.08 6.64 -31.82
C ALA A 21 -32.86 5.65 -32.99
N CYS A 22 -33.80 4.73 -33.20
CA CYS A 22 -33.80 3.83 -34.37
C CYS A 22 -34.02 4.62 -35.68
N LEU A 23 -34.88 5.64 -35.67
CA LEU A 23 -35.09 6.53 -36.81
C LEU A 23 -33.84 7.36 -37.12
N GLY A 24 -33.19 7.90 -36.09
CA GLY A 24 -31.94 8.67 -36.25
C GLY A 24 -30.79 7.84 -36.81
N THR A 25 -30.67 6.57 -36.38
CA THR A 25 -29.67 5.63 -36.92
C THR A 25 -30.02 5.15 -38.33
N ALA A 26 -31.30 4.91 -38.63
CA ALA A 26 -31.77 4.60 -39.98
C ALA A 26 -31.55 5.76 -40.95
N LEU A 27 -31.77 7.01 -40.51
CA LEU A 27 -31.50 8.24 -41.27
C LEU A 27 -30.01 8.45 -41.53
N LEU A 28 -29.14 8.18 -40.55
CA LEU A 28 -27.68 8.24 -40.71
C LEU A 28 -27.15 7.17 -41.68
N LEU A 29 -27.70 5.96 -41.63
CA LEU A 29 -27.39 4.88 -42.57
C LEU A 29 -27.90 5.18 -43.99
N LEU A 30 -29.09 5.77 -44.12
CA LEU A 30 -29.65 6.24 -45.40
C LEU A 30 -28.84 7.41 -45.98
N ALA A 31 -28.39 8.34 -45.13
CA ALA A 31 -27.56 9.47 -45.53
C ALA A 31 -26.17 9.01 -46.00
N ASP A 32 -25.52 8.08 -45.28
CA ASP A 32 -24.26 7.45 -45.68
C ASP A 32 -24.40 6.68 -47.01
N TRP A 33 -25.53 5.97 -47.19
CA TRP A 33 -25.86 5.24 -48.41
C TRP A 33 -26.09 6.17 -49.62
N MET A 34 -26.79 7.29 -49.42
CA MET A 34 -26.96 8.31 -50.47
C MET A 34 -25.66 9.03 -50.82
N LEU A 35 -24.81 9.32 -49.83
CA LEU A 35 -23.50 9.96 -50.04
C LEU A 35 -22.58 9.10 -50.92
N LEU A 36 -22.55 7.79 -50.65
CA LEU A 36 -21.78 6.80 -51.40
C LEU A 36 -22.26 6.61 -52.85
N ARG A 37 -23.57 6.73 -53.12
CA ARG A 37 -24.15 6.51 -54.46
C ARG A 37 -24.15 7.73 -55.38
N LEU A 38 -24.42 8.94 -54.86
CA LEU A 38 -24.72 10.11 -55.69
C LEU A 38 -23.63 11.19 -55.70
N ALA A 39 -23.09 11.53 -54.52
CA ALA A 39 -22.30 12.75 -54.35
C ALA A 39 -20.79 12.52 -54.49
N LEU A 40 -20.24 11.52 -53.81
CA LEU A 40 -18.79 11.28 -53.78
C LEU A 40 -18.16 10.92 -55.13
N PRO A 41 -18.77 10.08 -55.99
CA PRO A 41 -18.20 9.74 -57.29
C PRO A 41 -18.11 10.94 -58.24
N ARG A 42 -19.11 11.85 -58.18
CA ARG A 42 -19.18 13.06 -59.00
C ARG A 42 -18.24 14.16 -58.51
N ILE A 43 -18.07 14.29 -57.20
CA ILE A 43 -17.14 15.26 -56.60
C ILE A 43 -15.68 14.82 -56.81
N ALA A 44 -15.38 13.53 -56.62
CA ALA A 44 -14.04 12.98 -56.86
C ALA A 44 -13.63 13.01 -58.35
N SER A 45 -14.58 12.94 -59.29
CA SER A 45 -14.29 13.10 -60.73
C SER A 45 -14.03 14.55 -61.15
N LEU A 46 -14.49 15.54 -60.37
CA LEU A 46 -14.31 16.98 -60.62
C LEU A 46 -13.01 17.54 -60.05
N LEU A 47 -12.54 17.04 -58.89
CA LEU A 47 -11.37 17.57 -58.19
C LEU A 47 -10.01 16.97 -58.62
N VAL A 48 -9.99 15.79 -59.24
CA VAL A 48 -8.74 15.06 -59.50
C VAL A 48 -8.74 14.49 -60.93
N PRO A 49 -7.67 14.66 -61.74
CA PRO A 49 -7.58 14.13 -63.10
C PRO A 49 -7.60 12.59 -63.16
N PRO A 50 -8.01 11.98 -64.30
CA PRO A 50 -8.23 10.52 -64.42
C PRO A 50 -6.95 9.66 -64.31
N ALA A 51 -5.77 10.28 -64.28
CA ALA A 51 -4.48 9.58 -64.22
C ALA A 51 -4.10 9.03 -62.83
N LEU A 52 -4.81 9.39 -61.76
CA LEU A 52 -4.49 9.00 -60.37
C LEU A 52 -5.71 8.41 -59.63
N PRO A 53 -6.06 7.12 -59.86
CA PRO A 53 -7.27 6.51 -59.30
C PRO A 53 -7.23 6.38 -57.77
N LEU A 54 -6.06 6.14 -57.17
CA LEU A 54 -5.89 6.02 -55.70
C LEU A 54 -6.20 7.33 -54.97
N LEU A 55 -5.76 8.48 -55.51
CA LEU A 55 -6.01 9.78 -54.91
C LEU A 55 -7.52 10.09 -54.85
N ARG A 56 -8.28 9.69 -55.89
CA ARG A 56 -9.75 9.82 -55.92
C ARG A 56 -10.42 9.01 -54.81
N VAL A 57 -9.94 7.80 -54.54
CA VAL A 57 -10.51 6.96 -53.47
C VAL A 57 -10.20 7.54 -52.08
N TRP A 58 -9.01 8.09 -51.88
CA TRP A 58 -8.65 8.78 -50.62
C TRP A 58 -9.47 10.05 -50.40
N VAL A 59 -9.65 10.88 -51.42
CA VAL A 59 -10.50 12.08 -51.34
C VAL A 59 -11.95 11.69 -51.06
N ALA A 60 -12.46 10.63 -51.69
CA ALA A 60 -13.77 10.07 -51.41
C ALA A 60 -13.88 9.57 -49.94
N GLY A 61 -12.95 8.76 -49.45
CA GLY A 61 -13.01 8.27 -48.07
C GLY A 61 -12.86 9.35 -47.00
N LEU A 62 -11.97 10.34 -47.21
CA LEU A 62 -11.79 11.48 -46.31
C LEU A 62 -13.02 12.40 -46.29
N SER A 63 -13.66 12.62 -47.45
CA SER A 63 -14.92 13.38 -47.51
C SER A 63 -16.07 12.64 -46.82
N ARG A 64 -16.15 11.31 -46.97
CA ARG A 64 -17.11 10.47 -46.24
C ARG A 64 -16.90 10.54 -44.73
N TRP A 65 -15.65 10.47 -44.29
CA TRP A 65 -15.28 10.63 -42.88
C TRP A 65 -15.70 11.99 -42.33
N ALA A 66 -15.36 13.08 -43.03
CA ALA A 66 -15.68 14.44 -42.61
C ALA A 66 -17.20 14.65 -42.47
N VAL A 67 -18.00 14.16 -43.42
CA VAL A 67 -19.46 14.29 -43.38
C VAL A 67 -20.09 13.46 -42.27
N LEU A 68 -19.66 12.20 -42.08
CA LEU A 68 -20.16 11.36 -40.99
C LEU A 68 -19.77 11.91 -39.61
N TRP A 69 -18.58 12.47 -39.49
CA TRP A 69 -18.09 13.08 -38.26
C TRP A 69 -18.82 14.38 -37.91
N LEU A 70 -19.05 15.26 -38.89
CA LEU A 70 -19.87 16.47 -38.74
C LEU A 70 -21.34 16.12 -38.43
N GLY A 71 -21.90 15.11 -39.09
CA GLY A 71 -23.26 14.63 -38.84
C GLY A 71 -23.44 14.05 -37.43
N ALA A 72 -22.49 13.23 -36.97
CA ALA A 72 -22.49 12.69 -35.62
C ALA A 72 -22.40 13.79 -34.54
N ARG A 73 -21.59 14.83 -34.77
CA ARG A 73 -21.50 15.99 -33.88
C ARG A 73 -22.74 16.89 -33.92
N GLY A 74 -23.35 17.08 -35.09
CA GLY A 74 -24.61 17.82 -35.24
C GLY A 74 -25.78 17.15 -34.51
N VAL A 75 -25.86 15.81 -34.59
CA VAL A 75 -26.86 15.02 -33.84
C VAL A 75 -26.57 15.05 -32.34
N LEU A 76 -25.29 14.98 -31.92
CA LEU A 76 -24.89 15.19 -30.52
C LEU A 76 -25.33 16.58 -30.03
N GLY A 77 -25.10 17.62 -30.82
CA GLY A 77 -25.47 19.01 -30.50
C GLY A 77 -26.97 19.22 -30.39
N ALA A 78 -27.77 18.65 -31.30
CA ALA A 78 -29.22 18.72 -31.27
C ALA A 78 -29.82 17.90 -30.11
N ALA A 79 -29.23 16.76 -29.75
CA ALA A 79 -29.66 15.94 -28.61
C ALA A 79 -29.27 16.58 -27.26
N LEU A 80 -28.13 17.28 -27.18
CA LEU A 80 -27.67 18.00 -25.99
C LEU A 80 -28.46 19.29 -25.71
N GLY A 81 -29.24 19.79 -26.69
CA GLY A 81 -30.23 20.85 -26.49
C GLY A 81 -31.49 20.40 -25.72
N PHE A 82 -31.74 19.10 -25.61
CA PHE A 82 -32.79 18.54 -24.75
C PHE A 82 -32.23 18.17 -23.38
N ARG A 83 -32.70 18.89 -22.36
CA ARG A 83 -32.25 18.83 -20.96
C ARG A 83 -32.23 17.39 -20.39
N ARG A 84 -31.10 17.08 -19.73
CA ARG A 84 -30.89 16.16 -18.57
C ARG A 84 -31.59 14.78 -18.66
N GLU A 85 -30.89 13.74 -19.16
CA GLU A 85 -30.82 12.41 -18.50
C GLU A 85 -29.95 11.30 -19.16
N SER A 86 -29.47 10.41 -18.28
CA SER A 86 -28.83 9.08 -18.41
C SER A 86 -27.41 8.94 -19.02
N ALA A 87 -26.53 8.30 -18.24
CA ALA A 87 -25.14 7.96 -18.62
C ALA A 87 -25.04 6.90 -19.75
N GLY A 88 -26.11 6.14 -20.01
CA GLY A 88 -26.13 5.10 -21.04
C GLY A 88 -26.12 5.64 -22.48
N VAL A 89 -26.81 6.76 -22.74
CA VAL A 89 -26.90 7.38 -24.07
C VAL A 89 -25.61 8.13 -24.43
N ARG A 90 -24.93 8.74 -23.44
CA ARG A 90 -23.60 9.35 -23.61
C ARG A 90 -22.53 8.34 -24.01
N GLY A 91 -22.57 7.12 -23.46
CA GLY A 91 -21.64 6.04 -23.83
C GLY A 91 -21.83 5.56 -25.27
N TRP A 92 -23.09 5.42 -25.71
CA TRP A 92 -23.40 4.97 -27.08
C TRP A 92 -23.05 6.03 -28.15
N LEU A 93 -23.31 7.32 -27.87
CA LEU A 93 -22.96 8.43 -28.77
C LEU A 93 -21.45 8.66 -28.87
N ALA A 94 -20.69 8.45 -27.79
CA ALA A 94 -19.22 8.50 -27.81
C ALA A 94 -18.57 7.31 -28.57
N ALA A 95 -19.33 6.23 -28.81
CA ALA A 95 -18.88 5.10 -29.64
C ALA A 95 -19.03 5.36 -31.16
N LEU A 96 -19.80 6.38 -31.57
CA LEU A 96 -20.01 6.72 -32.98
C LEU A 96 -18.83 7.46 -33.62
N GLU A 97 -18.06 8.24 -32.86
CA GLU A 97 -16.87 8.94 -33.36
C GLU A 97 -15.79 7.99 -33.93
N PRO A 98 -15.36 6.92 -33.23
CA PRO A 98 -14.40 5.96 -33.78
C PRO A 98 -15.00 5.10 -34.90
N LEU A 99 -16.32 4.83 -34.86
CA LEU A 99 -17.01 4.06 -35.89
C LEU A 99 -17.05 4.83 -37.23
N ALA A 100 -17.25 6.15 -37.19
CA ALA A 100 -17.13 7.03 -38.35
C ALA A 100 -15.69 7.05 -38.92
N ALA A 101 -14.67 7.05 -38.06
CA ALA A 101 -13.26 6.98 -38.46
C ALA A 101 -12.91 5.65 -39.15
N VAL A 102 -13.37 4.53 -38.59
CA VAL A 102 -13.14 3.19 -39.16
C VAL A 102 -13.85 3.05 -40.51
N LEU A 103 -15.11 3.49 -40.63
CA LEU A 103 -15.87 3.40 -41.90
C LEU A 103 -15.34 4.33 -43.00
N GLY A 104 -14.83 5.51 -42.63
CA GLY A 104 -14.24 6.48 -43.57
C GLY A 104 -12.89 6.03 -44.14
N LEU A 105 -12.07 5.36 -43.33
CA LEU A 105 -10.72 4.92 -43.70
C LEU A 105 -10.64 3.49 -44.25
N ALA A 106 -11.66 2.65 -44.00
CA ALA A 106 -11.69 1.26 -44.48
C ALA A 106 -11.72 1.15 -46.01
N LEU A 107 -12.47 2.02 -46.70
CA LEU A 107 -12.62 1.96 -48.17
C LEU A 107 -11.35 2.40 -48.92
N PRO A 108 -10.68 3.51 -48.57
CA PRO A 108 -9.37 3.87 -49.12
C PRO A 108 -8.27 2.88 -48.75
N GLY A 109 -8.31 2.34 -47.52
CA GLY A 109 -7.40 1.31 -47.06
C GLY A 109 -7.48 0.05 -47.92
N LEU A 110 -8.69 -0.48 -48.13
CA LEU A 110 -8.92 -1.68 -48.95
C LEU A 110 -8.61 -1.46 -50.45
N ALA A 111 -8.88 -0.27 -51.00
CA ALA A 111 -8.58 0.04 -52.40
C ALA A 111 -7.07 0.23 -52.64
N SER A 112 -6.37 0.91 -51.72
CA SER A 112 -4.90 1.05 -51.77
C SER A 112 -4.21 -0.29 -51.58
N PHE A 113 -4.77 -1.15 -50.72
CA PHE A 113 -4.29 -2.51 -50.48
C PHE A 113 -4.46 -3.42 -51.71
N ARG A 114 -5.51 -3.20 -52.52
CA ARG A 114 -5.75 -3.99 -53.74
C ARG A 114 -4.83 -3.61 -54.90
N GLU A 115 -4.36 -2.36 -54.98
CA GLU A 115 -3.38 -1.95 -56.00
C GLU A 115 -1.93 -2.26 -55.61
N LEU A 116 -1.62 -2.42 -54.33
CA LEU A 116 -0.27 -2.75 -53.83
C LEU A 116 0.01 -4.26 -53.72
N GLY A 117 -0.99 -5.13 -53.95
CA GLY A 117 -0.83 -6.59 -53.88
C GLY A 117 -0.56 -7.25 -55.24
N PRO A 118 0.14 -8.40 -55.33
CA PRO A 118 0.42 -9.10 -56.59
C PRO A 118 -0.82 -9.71 -57.28
N TRP A 119 -2.01 -9.62 -56.66
CA TRP A 119 -3.24 -10.29 -57.09
C TRP A 119 -4.11 -9.45 -58.04
N GLY A 120 -3.45 -8.73 -58.95
CA GLY A 120 -4.07 -7.87 -59.95
C GLY A 120 -3.88 -8.34 -61.39
N ALA A 121 -3.75 -9.64 -61.66
CA ALA A 121 -3.62 -10.15 -63.03
C ALA A 121 -4.99 -10.39 -63.70
N ARG A 122 -5.68 -9.30 -64.07
CA ARG A 122 -6.39 -9.20 -65.36
C ARG A 122 -6.59 -7.73 -65.69
N ARG A 123 -5.84 -7.23 -66.68
CA ARG A 123 -6.10 -5.94 -67.34
C ARG A 123 -7.48 -6.02 -67.99
N ASP A 124 -8.50 -5.55 -67.30
CA ASP A 124 -9.76 -5.12 -67.92
C ASP A 124 -9.72 -3.59 -68.05
N ALA A 125 -9.97 -3.10 -69.26
CA ALA A 125 -9.73 -1.73 -69.71
C ALA A 125 -10.68 -0.64 -69.15
N ASP A 126 -11.39 -0.89 -68.05
CA ASP A 126 -12.33 0.07 -67.45
C ASP A 126 -11.80 0.65 -66.13
N SER A 127 -11.25 1.86 -66.19
CA SER A 127 -10.71 2.65 -65.06
C SER A 127 -11.77 3.15 -64.05
N THR A 128 -13.03 2.72 -64.18
CA THR A 128 -14.18 3.23 -63.41
C THR A 128 -14.72 2.23 -62.37
N ARG A 129 -14.29 0.96 -62.38
CA ARG A 129 -14.80 -0.08 -61.45
C ARG A 129 -14.43 0.07 -59.95
N PRO A 130 -13.28 0.61 -59.50
CA PRO A 130 -12.98 0.67 -58.07
C PRO A 130 -13.88 1.66 -57.31
N LEU A 131 -14.39 2.72 -57.97
CA LEU A 131 -15.38 3.63 -57.37
C LEU A 131 -16.76 3.00 -57.17
N HIS A 132 -17.15 2.03 -58.01
CA HIS A 132 -18.43 1.33 -57.88
C HIS A 132 -18.42 0.20 -56.85
N TRP A 133 -17.25 -0.17 -56.31
CA TRP A 133 -17.14 -1.26 -55.33
C TRP A 133 -17.81 -0.92 -53.98
N GLY A 134 -17.76 0.35 -53.56
CA GLY A 134 -18.49 0.86 -52.39
C GLY A 134 -20.01 0.91 -52.55
N SER A 135 -20.54 0.69 -53.76
CA SER A 135 -21.98 0.72 -54.06
C SER A 135 -22.65 -0.66 -54.09
N ARG A 136 -21.89 -1.76 -53.93
CA ARG A 136 -22.41 -3.12 -53.82
C ARG A 136 -22.89 -3.41 -52.39
N LEU A 137 -24.10 -3.97 -52.26
CA LEU A 137 -24.74 -4.30 -50.98
C LEU A 137 -23.86 -5.22 -50.10
N ASP A 138 -23.15 -6.17 -50.72
CA ASP A 138 -22.31 -7.15 -50.02
C ASP A 138 -21.10 -6.51 -49.33
N ALA A 139 -20.46 -5.52 -49.95
CA ALA A 139 -19.30 -4.82 -49.40
C ALA A 139 -19.71 -3.84 -48.28
N PHE A 140 -20.87 -3.21 -48.42
CA PHE A 140 -21.45 -2.37 -47.38
C PHE A 140 -21.79 -3.19 -46.13
N ALA A 141 -22.43 -4.35 -46.30
CA ALA A 141 -22.76 -5.26 -45.20
C ALA A 141 -21.51 -5.79 -44.48
N LEU A 142 -20.47 -6.21 -45.21
CA LEU A 142 -19.19 -6.69 -44.63
C LEU A 142 -18.44 -5.61 -43.85
N SER A 143 -18.44 -4.37 -44.33
CA SER A 143 -17.76 -3.26 -43.64
C SER A 143 -18.43 -2.88 -42.31
N TYR A 144 -19.75 -2.91 -42.25
CA TYR A 144 -20.51 -2.62 -41.03
C TYR A 144 -20.49 -3.81 -40.03
N THR A 145 -20.51 -5.06 -40.50
CA THR A 145 -20.42 -6.24 -39.62
C THR A 145 -19.03 -6.40 -38.97
N ALA A 146 -17.96 -5.94 -39.63
CA ALA A 146 -16.60 -5.91 -39.04
C ALA A 146 -16.35 -4.67 -38.15
N ALA A 147 -16.95 -3.52 -38.46
CA ALA A 147 -16.75 -2.27 -37.72
C ALA A 147 -17.48 -2.25 -36.36
N LEU A 148 -18.66 -2.87 -36.25
CA LEU A 148 -19.45 -2.90 -35.02
C LEU A 148 -18.75 -3.62 -33.84
N PRO A 149 -18.14 -4.82 -34.01
CA PRO A 149 -17.37 -5.49 -32.96
C PRO A 149 -16.11 -4.71 -32.57
N ALA A 150 -15.40 -4.12 -33.54
CA ALA A 150 -14.19 -3.35 -33.31
C ALA A 150 -14.47 -2.06 -32.52
N ALA A 151 -15.55 -1.34 -32.83
CA ALA A 151 -15.98 -0.17 -32.08
C ALA A 151 -16.45 -0.52 -30.66
N ALA A 152 -17.17 -1.64 -30.50
CA ALA A 152 -17.58 -2.15 -29.18
C ALA A 152 -16.37 -2.58 -28.32
N LEU A 153 -15.35 -3.19 -28.94
CA LEU A 153 -14.10 -3.53 -28.28
C LEU A 153 -13.33 -2.26 -27.86
N TRP A 154 -13.16 -1.31 -28.77
CA TRP A 154 -12.43 -0.07 -28.51
C TRP A 154 -13.06 0.73 -27.37
N HIS A 155 -14.39 0.87 -27.37
CA HIS A 155 -15.12 1.51 -26.28
C HIS A 155 -14.90 0.80 -24.94
N LYS A 156 -14.84 -0.54 -24.94
CA LYS A 156 -14.64 -1.35 -23.73
C LYS A 156 -13.20 -1.38 -23.25
N ILE A 157 -12.21 -1.30 -24.15
CA ILE A 157 -10.80 -1.11 -23.81
C ILE A 157 -10.60 0.30 -23.24
N ARG A 158 -11.17 1.32 -23.89
CA ARG A 158 -11.11 2.71 -23.41
C ARG A 158 -11.76 2.85 -22.03
N SER A 159 -12.90 2.21 -21.77
CA SER A 159 -13.52 2.28 -20.44
C SER A 159 -12.70 1.58 -19.36
N LEU A 160 -11.97 0.51 -19.68
CA LEU A 160 -11.03 -0.15 -18.76
C LEU A 160 -9.79 0.70 -18.48
N TRP A 161 -9.33 1.48 -19.44
CA TRP A 161 -8.22 2.43 -19.28
C TRP A 161 -8.64 3.70 -18.53
N VAL A 162 -9.83 4.24 -18.82
CA VAL A 162 -10.31 5.52 -18.26
C VAL A 162 -10.83 5.37 -16.82
N GLN A 163 -11.41 4.22 -16.44
CA GLN A 163 -11.87 4.02 -15.06
C GLN A 163 -10.72 3.91 -14.04
N GLY A 164 -9.50 3.56 -14.47
CA GLY A 164 -8.32 3.50 -13.59
C GLY A 164 -7.54 4.82 -13.47
N ALA A 165 -7.80 5.80 -14.34
CA ALA A 165 -6.98 7.00 -14.48
C ALA A 165 -7.56 8.26 -13.80
N HIS A 166 -8.75 8.20 -13.20
CA HIS A 166 -9.49 9.40 -12.72
C HIS A 166 -9.81 9.44 -11.21
N GLY A 167 -9.00 8.80 -10.36
CA GLY A 167 -9.06 9.03 -8.90
C GLY A 167 -7.91 8.37 -8.17
N ALA A 168 -7.42 8.99 -7.07
CA ALA A 168 -6.43 8.56 -6.06
C ALA A 168 -5.13 7.84 -6.54
N SER A 169 -5.26 6.80 -7.36
CA SER A 169 -4.17 6.02 -7.98
C SER A 169 -3.20 6.87 -8.80
N GLY A 170 -3.67 7.86 -9.56
CA GLY A 170 -2.80 8.74 -10.35
C GLY A 170 -1.88 9.61 -9.48
N VAL A 171 -2.36 10.03 -8.31
CA VAL A 171 -1.58 10.78 -7.32
C VAL A 171 -0.58 9.87 -6.63
N ALA A 172 -1.00 8.65 -6.26
CA ALA A 172 -0.10 7.65 -5.68
C ALA A 172 1.02 7.26 -6.65
N VAL A 173 0.73 7.04 -7.94
CA VAL A 173 1.73 6.75 -8.97
C VAL A 173 2.68 7.93 -9.18
N SER A 174 2.17 9.16 -9.23
CA SER A 174 3.01 10.36 -9.33
C SER A 174 3.94 10.52 -8.12
N ARG A 175 3.47 10.21 -6.92
CA ARG A 175 4.28 10.25 -5.70
C ARG A 175 5.33 9.14 -5.68
N LEU A 176 4.97 7.92 -6.05
CA LEU A 176 5.90 6.80 -6.22
C LEU A 176 6.99 7.14 -7.25
N LEU A 177 6.63 7.74 -8.38
CA LEU A 177 7.57 8.29 -9.36
C LEU A 177 8.41 9.44 -8.78
N GLY A 178 7.90 10.19 -7.80
CA GLY A 178 8.66 11.15 -7.00
C GLY A 178 9.83 10.50 -6.26
N PHE A 179 9.58 9.35 -5.62
CA PHE A 179 10.59 8.57 -4.89
C PHE A 179 11.69 7.96 -5.76
N LEU A 180 11.47 7.81 -7.08
CA LEU A 180 12.54 7.41 -8.00
C LEU A 180 13.66 8.47 -8.11
N GLY A 181 13.44 9.72 -7.66
CA GLY A 181 14.49 10.70 -7.41
C GLY A 181 15.56 10.82 -8.52
N PRO A 182 16.87 10.74 -8.18
CA PRO A 182 17.98 10.81 -9.14
C PRO A 182 18.14 9.53 -9.99
N GLU A 183 17.51 8.42 -9.61
CA GLU A 183 17.58 7.16 -10.37
C GLU A 183 16.74 7.21 -11.66
N LYS A 184 15.96 8.28 -11.87
CA LYS A 184 15.23 8.52 -13.13
C LYS A 184 16.15 8.57 -14.34
N GLU A 185 17.41 8.96 -14.18
CA GLU A 185 18.41 8.96 -15.25
C GLU A 185 18.75 7.56 -15.76
N ARG A 186 18.52 6.51 -14.95
CA ARG A 186 18.75 5.11 -15.32
C ARG A 186 17.56 4.46 -16.03
N LEU A 187 16.35 5.01 -15.88
CA LEU A 187 15.16 4.52 -16.57
C LEU A 187 15.27 4.51 -18.11
N PRO A 188 15.76 5.57 -18.80
CA PRO A 188 15.93 5.51 -20.25
C PRO A 188 16.96 4.47 -20.67
N LEU A 189 18.02 4.26 -19.89
CA LEU A 189 19.00 3.20 -20.12
C LEU A 189 18.36 1.81 -20.01
N ILE A 190 17.57 1.56 -18.96
CA ILE A 190 16.82 0.30 -18.80
C ILE A 190 15.88 0.09 -19.98
N LEU A 191 15.12 1.11 -20.39
CA LEU A 191 14.20 1.03 -21.52
C LEU A 191 14.93 0.74 -22.83
N ALA A 192 16.09 1.36 -23.07
CA ALA A 192 16.89 1.12 -24.26
C ALA A 192 17.43 -0.32 -24.31
N LEU A 193 17.99 -0.81 -23.20
CA LEU A 193 18.47 -2.19 -23.08
C LEU A 193 17.33 -3.20 -23.25
N LEU A 194 16.16 -2.90 -22.70
CA LEU A 194 14.94 -3.70 -22.84
C LEU A 194 14.52 -3.85 -24.30
N VAL A 195 14.42 -2.73 -25.04
CA VAL A 195 14.03 -2.73 -26.45
C VAL A 195 15.05 -3.50 -27.29
N LEU A 196 16.35 -3.28 -27.04
CA LEU A 196 17.42 -3.97 -27.76
C LEU A 196 17.42 -5.49 -27.49
N SER A 197 17.19 -5.88 -26.23
CA SER A 197 17.04 -7.29 -25.86
C SER A 197 15.82 -7.92 -26.55
N CYS A 198 14.66 -7.23 -26.51
CA CYS A 198 13.44 -7.69 -27.18
C CYS A 198 13.69 -7.96 -28.67
N LEU A 199 14.37 -7.06 -29.38
CA LEU A 199 14.73 -7.25 -30.80
C LEU A 199 15.57 -8.52 -31.03
N GLY A 200 16.51 -8.82 -30.13
CA GLY A 200 17.35 -10.02 -30.22
C GLY A 200 16.57 -11.32 -29.95
N GLU A 201 15.67 -11.32 -28.98
CA GLU A 201 14.78 -12.47 -28.72
C GLU A 201 13.83 -12.75 -29.89
N MET A 202 13.32 -11.68 -30.52
CA MET A 202 12.44 -11.78 -31.69
C MET A 202 13.17 -12.28 -32.95
N ALA A 203 14.49 -12.42 -32.92
CA ALA A 203 15.25 -13.00 -34.02
C ALA A 203 14.99 -14.51 -34.16
N VAL A 204 14.67 -15.22 -33.07
CA VAL A 204 14.48 -16.69 -33.09
C VAL A 204 13.32 -17.11 -34.01
N PRO A 205 12.10 -16.55 -33.90
CA PRO A 205 11.02 -16.85 -34.84
C PRO A 205 11.39 -16.55 -36.31
N PHE A 206 12.08 -15.44 -36.56
CA PHE A 206 12.48 -15.03 -37.90
C PHE A 206 13.46 -16.02 -38.54
N PHE A 207 14.52 -16.40 -37.81
CA PHE A 207 15.49 -17.38 -38.29
C PHE A 207 14.88 -18.78 -38.42
N THR A 208 13.92 -19.14 -37.57
CA THR A 208 13.19 -20.41 -37.66
C THR A 208 12.36 -20.50 -38.95
N GLY A 209 11.69 -19.42 -39.33
CA GLY A 209 10.98 -19.36 -40.60
C GLY A 209 11.91 -19.43 -41.80
N ARG A 210 13.01 -18.66 -41.78
CA ARG A 210 14.08 -18.73 -42.80
C ARG A 210 14.65 -20.15 -42.93
N PHE A 211 14.79 -20.87 -41.82
CA PHE A 211 15.26 -22.24 -41.82
C PHE A 211 14.23 -23.21 -42.46
N THR A 212 12.95 -22.99 -42.20
CA THR A 212 11.86 -23.77 -42.82
C THR A 212 11.83 -23.57 -44.33
N ASP A 213 11.96 -22.32 -44.81
CA ASP A 213 12.04 -22.03 -46.25
C ASP A 213 13.30 -22.65 -46.88
N TRP A 214 14.44 -22.59 -46.19
CA TRP A 214 15.69 -23.21 -46.64
C TRP A 214 15.57 -24.73 -46.79
N ILE A 215 15.02 -25.46 -45.80
CA ILE A 215 14.81 -26.91 -45.89
C ILE A 215 13.97 -27.28 -47.12
N LEU A 216 12.98 -26.45 -47.44
CA LEU A 216 12.02 -26.71 -48.51
C LEU A 216 12.55 -26.35 -49.91
N HIS A 217 13.42 -25.34 -50.05
CA HIS A 217 13.81 -24.79 -51.37
C HIS A 217 15.32 -24.78 -51.67
N ASP A 218 16.21 -24.55 -50.70
CA ASP A 218 17.64 -24.30 -50.95
C ASP A 218 18.55 -25.23 -50.14
N ARG A 219 19.36 -26.08 -50.79
CA ARG A 219 20.25 -27.05 -50.10
C ARG A 219 21.71 -26.57 -49.94
N THR A 220 21.94 -25.27 -49.73
CA THR A 220 23.31 -24.72 -49.61
C THR A 220 23.80 -24.65 -48.15
N GLY A 221 24.88 -25.37 -47.81
CA GLY A 221 25.38 -25.49 -46.42
C GLY A 221 25.98 -24.21 -45.81
N ALA A 222 26.49 -23.28 -46.63
CA ALA A 222 27.11 -22.03 -46.14
C ALA A 222 26.07 -21.00 -45.64
N ALA A 223 24.89 -20.94 -46.24
CA ALA A 223 23.81 -20.05 -45.78
C ALA A 223 23.19 -20.53 -44.46
N PHE A 224 23.12 -21.85 -44.28
CA PHE A 224 22.61 -22.49 -43.07
C PHE A 224 23.51 -22.19 -41.85
N THR A 225 24.82 -22.44 -41.97
CA THR A 225 25.79 -22.15 -40.90
C THR A 225 25.82 -20.67 -40.53
N ARG A 226 25.74 -19.77 -41.52
CA ARG A 226 25.65 -18.32 -41.29
C ARG A 226 24.38 -17.95 -40.50
N ASN A 227 23.20 -18.43 -40.90
CA ASN A 227 21.95 -18.12 -40.22
C ASN A 227 21.91 -18.65 -38.78
N ILE A 228 22.43 -19.87 -38.53
CA ILE A 228 22.57 -20.41 -37.18
C ILE A 228 23.54 -19.58 -36.34
N SER A 229 24.70 -19.21 -36.90
CA SER A 229 25.69 -18.39 -36.18
C SER A 229 25.16 -17.01 -35.83
N LEU A 230 24.37 -16.38 -36.70
CA LEU A 230 23.71 -15.11 -36.40
C LEU A 230 22.63 -15.31 -35.33
N MET A 231 21.79 -16.34 -35.45
CA MET A 231 20.78 -16.64 -34.44
C MET A 231 21.41 -16.85 -33.06
N SER A 232 22.50 -17.63 -32.95
CA SER A 232 23.16 -17.87 -31.66
C SER A 232 23.82 -16.62 -31.09
N VAL A 233 24.46 -15.79 -31.92
CA VAL A 233 25.04 -14.52 -31.46
C VAL A 233 23.95 -13.56 -30.97
N LEU A 234 22.83 -13.45 -31.69
CA LEU A 234 21.73 -12.57 -31.28
C LEU A 234 21.04 -13.05 -30.00
N THR A 235 20.86 -14.36 -29.80
CA THR A 235 20.24 -14.88 -28.57
C THR A 235 21.16 -14.77 -27.36
N ILE A 236 22.46 -14.99 -27.52
CA ILE A 236 23.43 -14.78 -26.44
C ILE A 236 23.50 -13.29 -26.10
N ALA A 237 23.53 -12.41 -27.11
CA ALA A 237 23.52 -10.97 -26.90
C ALA A 237 22.24 -10.50 -26.18
N SER A 238 21.06 -11.00 -26.56
CA SER A 238 19.80 -10.64 -25.88
C SER A 238 19.78 -11.11 -24.43
N ALA A 239 20.26 -12.33 -24.15
CA ALA A 239 20.34 -12.84 -22.79
C ALA A 239 21.28 -11.99 -21.90
N VAL A 240 22.42 -11.54 -22.43
CA VAL A 240 23.35 -10.65 -21.72
C VAL A 240 22.70 -9.28 -21.47
N LEU A 241 22.01 -8.71 -22.48
CA LEU A 241 21.30 -7.44 -22.33
C LEU A 241 20.16 -7.53 -21.33
N GLU A 242 19.42 -8.63 -21.30
CA GLU A 242 18.36 -8.90 -20.33
C GLU A 242 18.94 -9.00 -18.91
N PHE A 243 20.03 -9.76 -18.73
CA PHE A 243 20.72 -9.84 -17.45
C PHE A 243 21.21 -8.46 -16.96
N MET A 244 21.78 -7.65 -17.84
CA MET A 244 22.19 -6.28 -17.51
C MET A 244 21.01 -5.38 -17.15
N ALA A 245 19.93 -5.42 -17.95
CA ALA A 245 18.73 -4.62 -17.71
C ALA A 245 18.06 -4.98 -16.39
N ASP A 246 17.91 -6.28 -16.11
CA ASP A 246 17.32 -6.79 -14.87
C ASP A 246 18.20 -6.48 -13.65
N GLY A 247 19.53 -6.61 -13.78
CA GLY A 247 20.47 -6.23 -12.72
C GLY A 247 20.40 -4.74 -12.37
N ILE A 248 20.37 -3.86 -13.38
CA ILE A 248 20.23 -2.40 -13.18
C ILE A 248 18.86 -2.07 -12.58
N TYR A 249 17.79 -2.71 -13.06
CA TYR A 249 16.43 -2.52 -12.56
C TYR A 249 16.30 -2.93 -11.09
N ASN A 250 16.71 -4.15 -10.74
CA ASN A 250 16.62 -4.69 -9.38
C ASN A 250 17.50 -3.91 -8.39
N SER A 251 18.69 -3.47 -8.81
CA SER A 251 19.54 -2.60 -7.99
C SER A 251 18.87 -1.25 -7.70
N THR A 252 18.30 -0.62 -8.74
CA THR A 252 17.59 0.66 -8.63
C THR A 252 16.38 0.54 -7.70
N MET A 253 15.57 -0.50 -7.89
CA MET A 253 14.37 -0.72 -7.12
C MET A 253 14.64 -1.18 -5.68
N GLY A 254 15.74 -1.90 -5.43
CA GLY A 254 16.21 -2.23 -4.08
C GLY A 254 16.58 -0.99 -3.26
N ARG A 255 17.20 0.02 -3.91
CA ARG A 255 17.48 1.31 -3.26
C ARG A 255 16.18 2.07 -2.93
N VAL A 256 15.24 2.13 -3.87
CA VAL A 256 13.92 2.75 -3.65
C VAL A 256 13.19 2.08 -2.48
N ARG A 257 13.20 0.74 -2.40
CA ARG A 257 12.64 -0.02 -1.27
C ARG A 257 13.25 0.40 0.07
N SER A 258 14.59 0.46 0.15
CA SER A 258 15.29 0.83 1.39
C SER A 258 15.00 2.28 1.83
N LEU A 259 14.93 3.21 0.88
CA LEU A 259 14.59 4.62 1.13
C LEU A 259 13.15 4.75 1.63
N LEU A 260 12.20 4.11 0.95
CA LEU A 260 10.79 4.14 1.34
C LEU A 260 10.59 3.56 2.75
N GLN A 261 11.19 2.41 3.04
CA GLN A 261 11.09 1.79 4.37
C GLN A 261 11.73 2.67 5.46
N GLY A 262 12.86 3.32 5.15
CA GLY A 262 13.52 4.26 6.05
C GLY A 262 12.67 5.52 6.33
N GLU A 263 12.03 6.08 5.30
CA GLU A 263 11.15 7.24 5.45
C GLU A 263 9.86 6.92 6.19
N VAL A 264 9.23 5.78 5.90
CA VAL A 264 8.03 5.31 6.61
C VAL A 264 8.35 5.09 8.10
N PHE A 265 9.47 4.42 8.40
CA PHE A 265 9.90 4.23 9.78
C PHE A 265 10.17 5.57 10.49
N ARG A 266 10.82 6.52 9.80
CA ARG A 266 11.07 7.87 10.32
C ARG A 266 9.78 8.66 10.55
N ALA A 267 8.79 8.54 9.67
CA ALA A 267 7.50 9.20 9.80
C ALA A 267 6.72 8.66 11.01
N VAL A 268 6.69 7.33 11.19
CA VAL A 268 6.05 6.69 12.35
C VAL A 268 6.71 7.13 13.66
N LEU A 269 8.05 7.19 13.74
CA LEU A 269 8.75 7.66 14.94
C LEU A 269 8.51 9.14 15.30
N ARG A 270 8.04 9.96 14.35
CA ARG A 270 7.70 11.37 14.59
C ARG A 270 6.28 11.56 15.13
N GLN A 271 5.46 10.51 15.09
CA GLN A 271 4.08 10.59 15.53
C GLN A 271 3.96 10.71 17.05
N GLU A 272 2.88 11.33 17.53
CA GLU A 272 2.59 11.46 18.95
C GLU A 272 2.44 10.12 19.69
N THR A 273 2.73 10.11 21.00
CA THR A 273 2.54 8.94 21.88
C THR A 273 1.10 8.41 21.85
N GLU A 274 0.11 9.28 21.63
CA GLU A 274 -1.30 8.92 21.44
C GLU A 274 -1.50 7.92 20.29
N PHE A 275 -0.75 8.09 19.19
CA PHE A 275 -0.83 7.19 18.05
C PHE A 275 -0.41 5.77 18.42
N PHE A 276 0.63 5.62 19.24
CA PHE A 276 1.14 4.33 19.72
C PHE A 276 0.26 3.69 20.80
N GLN A 277 -0.52 4.49 21.53
CA GLN A 277 -1.51 3.96 22.50
C GLN A 277 -2.80 3.51 21.83
N LYS A 278 -3.22 4.19 20.75
CA LYS A 278 -4.41 3.82 19.97
C LYS A 278 -4.20 2.55 19.15
N ASN A 279 -3.00 2.37 18.61
CA ASN A 279 -2.69 1.28 17.70
C ASN A 279 -1.78 0.27 18.39
N GLN A 280 -2.12 -1.01 18.30
CA GLN A 280 -1.28 -2.08 18.84
C GLN A 280 0.11 -2.05 18.18
N THR A 281 1.16 -2.18 19.00
CA THR A 281 2.56 -2.15 18.52
C THR A 281 2.80 -3.17 17.41
N GLY A 282 2.27 -4.40 17.54
CA GLY A 282 2.38 -5.44 16.50
C GLY A 282 1.76 -5.02 15.16
N ALA A 283 0.62 -4.32 15.20
CA ALA A 283 -0.03 -3.81 13.99
C ALA A 283 0.79 -2.71 13.31
N ILE A 284 1.43 -1.81 14.09
CA ILE A 284 2.32 -0.78 13.54
C ILE A 284 3.56 -1.45 12.93
N THR A 285 4.18 -2.41 13.64
CA THR A 285 5.37 -3.12 13.16
C THR A 285 5.10 -3.88 11.87
N SER A 286 4.02 -4.66 11.79
CA SER A 286 3.63 -5.38 10.57
C SER A 286 3.34 -4.39 9.43
N ARG A 287 2.66 -3.27 9.67
CA ARG A 287 2.43 -2.23 8.64
C ARG A 287 3.72 -1.59 8.12
N VAL A 288 4.65 -1.26 9.00
CA VAL A 288 5.92 -0.61 8.61
C VAL A 288 6.88 -1.58 7.93
N THR A 289 6.85 -2.86 8.30
CA THR A 289 7.79 -3.86 7.78
C THR A 289 7.16 -4.70 6.67
N GLU A 290 6.15 -5.49 6.98
CA GLU A 290 5.51 -6.44 6.08
C GLU A 290 4.67 -5.75 4.99
N ASP A 291 3.75 -4.85 5.35
CA ASP A 291 2.93 -4.17 4.33
C ASP A 291 3.79 -3.30 3.41
N THR A 292 4.78 -2.60 3.97
CA THR A 292 5.69 -1.75 3.16
C THR A 292 6.60 -2.57 2.26
N SER A 293 7.14 -3.69 2.76
CA SER A 293 8.00 -4.57 1.96
C SER A 293 7.21 -5.32 0.89
N THR A 294 6.07 -5.93 1.24
CA THR A 294 5.20 -6.65 0.29
C THR A 294 4.63 -5.72 -0.77
N MET A 295 4.26 -4.49 -0.41
CA MET A 295 3.81 -3.47 -1.37
C MET A 295 4.95 -3.06 -2.30
N SER A 296 6.14 -2.73 -1.77
CA SER A 296 7.30 -2.33 -2.58
C SER A 296 7.75 -3.46 -3.52
N GLU A 297 7.78 -4.69 -3.03
CA GLU A 297 8.15 -5.88 -3.81
C GLU A 297 7.11 -6.23 -4.87
N SER A 298 5.83 -6.19 -4.51
CA SER A 298 4.73 -6.38 -5.46
C SER A 298 4.75 -5.30 -6.54
N LEU A 299 4.94 -4.03 -6.16
CA LEU A 299 5.02 -2.94 -7.12
C LEU A 299 6.24 -3.11 -8.03
N SER A 300 7.40 -3.41 -7.46
CA SER A 300 8.66 -3.67 -8.19
C SER A 300 8.49 -4.77 -9.24
N SER A 301 8.07 -5.96 -8.81
CA SER A 301 7.95 -7.13 -9.67
C SER A 301 6.89 -6.93 -10.75
N GLN A 302 5.72 -6.42 -10.37
CA GLN A 302 4.61 -6.25 -11.31
C GLN A 302 4.88 -5.10 -12.29
N LEU A 303 5.55 -4.03 -11.88
CA LEU A 303 5.95 -2.94 -12.78
C LEU A 303 7.03 -3.39 -13.76
N SER A 304 7.99 -4.20 -13.31
CA SER A 304 9.01 -4.82 -14.16
C SER A 304 8.34 -5.63 -15.26
N LEU A 305 7.50 -6.60 -14.87
CA LEU A 305 6.75 -7.43 -15.81
C LEU A 305 5.91 -6.59 -16.78
N LEU A 306 5.24 -5.55 -16.29
CA LEU A 306 4.44 -4.67 -17.14
C LEU A 306 5.32 -3.98 -18.20
N LEU A 307 6.47 -3.43 -17.81
CA LEU A 307 7.40 -2.77 -18.73
C LEU A 307 7.98 -3.74 -19.77
N TRP A 308 8.43 -4.91 -19.32
CA TRP A 308 8.96 -5.99 -20.17
C TRP A 308 7.94 -6.46 -21.21
N TYR A 309 6.73 -6.84 -20.78
CA TYR A 309 5.73 -7.36 -21.70
C TYR A 309 5.06 -6.28 -22.56
N LEU A 310 5.03 -5.02 -22.10
CA LEU A 310 4.62 -3.91 -22.95
C LEU A 310 5.65 -3.67 -24.07
N GLY A 311 6.94 -3.64 -23.73
CA GLY A 311 8.04 -3.52 -24.70
C GLY A 311 8.03 -4.66 -25.72
N ARG A 312 7.97 -5.92 -25.25
CA ARG A 312 7.84 -7.11 -26.11
C ARG A 312 6.59 -7.04 -26.99
N GLY A 313 5.45 -6.71 -26.42
CA GLY A 313 4.18 -6.62 -27.15
C GLY A 313 4.20 -5.59 -28.28
N LEU A 314 4.78 -4.40 -28.04
CA LEU A 314 4.93 -3.35 -29.05
C LEU A 314 5.92 -3.75 -30.16
N CYS A 315 7.06 -4.34 -29.79
CA CYS A 315 8.04 -4.82 -30.77
C CYS A 315 7.47 -5.93 -31.66
N LEU A 316 6.80 -6.92 -31.05
CA LEU A 316 6.12 -8.01 -31.75
C LEU A 316 5.04 -7.50 -32.69
N LEU A 317 4.20 -6.57 -32.24
CA LEU A 317 3.17 -5.98 -33.07
C LEU A 317 3.77 -5.27 -34.30
N GLY A 318 4.87 -4.53 -34.11
CA GLY A 318 5.60 -3.88 -35.20
C GLY A 318 6.15 -4.89 -36.23
N LEU A 319 6.78 -5.97 -35.76
CA LEU A 319 7.32 -7.02 -36.63
C LEU A 319 6.24 -7.82 -37.34
N MET A 320 5.12 -8.10 -36.68
CA MET A 320 4.00 -8.81 -37.31
C MET A 320 3.37 -7.93 -38.41
N LEU A 321 3.23 -6.62 -38.18
CA LEU A 321 2.72 -5.67 -39.18
C LEU A 321 3.66 -5.59 -40.38
N TRP A 322 4.97 -5.64 -40.16
CA TRP A 322 5.97 -5.68 -41.23
C TRP A 322 5.92 -6.99 -42.03
N GLY A 323 5.73 -8.13 -41.36
CA GLY A 323 5.71 -9.45 -42.00
C GLY A 323 4.47 -9.68 -42.88
N SER A 324 3.27 -9.55 -42.31
CA SER A 324 2.03 -9.74 -43.08
C SER A 324 0.84 -8.98 -42.45
N PRO A 325 0.46 -7.82 -42.99
CA PRO A 325 -0.65 -7.02 -42.48
C PRO A 325 -1.99 -7.79 -42.45
N SER A 326 -2.24 -8.64 -43.44
CA SER A 326 -3.49 -9.42 -43.52
C SER A 326 -3.66 -10.37 -42.33
N LEU A 327 -2.61 -11.12 -41.97
CA LEU A 327 -2.67 -12.03 -40.83
C LEU A 327 -2.70 -11.26 -39.50
N THR A 328 -2.05 -10.09 -39.41
CA THR A 328 -2.17 -9.25 -38.20
C THR A 328 -3.57 -8.78 -37.92
N MET A 329 -4.32 -8.36 -38.95
CA MET A 329 -5.73 -7.97 -38.80
C MET A 329 -6.56 -9.13 -38.26
N VAL A 330 -6.33 -10.36 -38.74
CA VAL A 330 -7.00 -11.57 -38.23
C VAL A 330 -6.68 -11.79 -36.76
N THR A 331 -5.41 -11.66 -36.36
CA THR A 331 -5.02 -11.81 -34.95
C THR A 331 -5.67 -10.74 -34.07
N LEU A 332 -5.68 -9.48 -34.52
CA LEU A 332 -6.23 -8.35 -33.77
C LEU A 332 -7.76 -8.43 -33.65
N LEU A 333 -8.43 -8.99 -34.66
CA LEU A 333 -9.87 -9.28 -34.61
C LEU A 333 -10.20 -10.42 -33.65
N ALA A 334 -9.29 -11.38 -33.48
CA ALA A 334 -9.49 -12.51 -32.58
C ALA A 334 -9.15 -12.21 -31.10
N LEU A 335 -8.30 -11.21 -30.83
CA LEU A 335 -8.01 -10.73 -29.46
C LEU A 335 -9.28 -10.48 -28.62
N PRO A 336 -10.30 -9.74 -29.11
CA PRO A 336 -11.61 -9.64 -28.47
C PRO A 336 -12.16 -10.95 -27.95
N LEU A 337 -12.20 -11.96 -28.81
CA LEU A 337 -12.81 -13.25 -28.53
C LEU A 337 -12.01 -14.00 -27.47
N LEU A 338 -10.68 -13.94 -27.58
CA LEU A 338 -9.74 -14.58 -26.66
C LEU A 338 -9.91 -14.04 -25.23
N PHE A 339 -10.19 -12.75 -25.05
CA PHE A 339 -10.28 -12.14 -23.72
C PHE A 339 -11.71 -11.99 -23.17
N LEU A 340 -12.73 -11.84 -24.01
CA LEU A 340 -14.10 -11.60 -23.53
C LEU A 340 -14.68 -12.83 -22.80
N LEU A 341 -14.40 -14.02 -23.32
CA LEU A 341 -14.92 -15.29 -22.80
C LEU A 341 -14.31 -15.61 -21.43
N PRO A 342 -12.96 -15.65 -21.27
CA PRO A 342 -12.34 -15.90 -19.97
C PRO A 342 -12.65 -14.80 -18.96
N LYS A 343 -12.84 -13.54 -19.39
CA LYS A 343 -13.20 -12.46 -18.46
C LYS A 343 -14.56 -12.66 -17.80
N LYS A 344 -15.56 -13.15 -18.55
CA LYS A 344 -16.90 -13.40 -17.99
C LYS A 344 -16.87 -14.55 -16.98
N LEU A 345 -16.21 -15.65 -17.32
CA LEU A 345 -16.09 -16.83 -16.46
C LEU A 345 -15.16 -16.57 -15.26
N GLY A 346 -14.07 -15.85 -15.48
CA GLY A 346 -13.13 -15.44 -14.44
C GLY A 346 -13.77 -14.54 -13.37
N LYS A 347 -14.83 -13.78 -13.70
CA LYS A 347 -15.59 -13.03 -12.68
C LYS A 347 -16.29 -13.98 -11.70
N TRP A 348 -16.86 -15.07 -12.20
CA TRP A 348 -17.50 -16.07 -11.36
C TRP A 348 -16.48 -16.78 -10.45
N HIS A 349 -15.34 -17.21 -11.00
CA HIS A 349 -14.25 -17.77 -10.21
C HIS A 349 -13.75 -16.81 -9.12
N LYS A 350 -13.55 -15.53 -9.43
CA LYS A 350 -13.13 -14.52 -8.44
C LYS A 350 -14.10 -14.34 -7.27
N VAL A 351 -15.41 -14.42 -7.52
CA VAL A 351 -16.42 -14.30 -6.45
C VAL A 351 -16.36 -15.51 -5.52
N LEU A 352 -16.22 -16.72 -6.09
CA LEU A 352 -16.10 -17.93 -5.28
C LEU A 352 -14.79 -17.95 -4.48
N ALA A 353 -13.67 -17.54 -5.09
CA ALA A 353 -12.39 -17.43 -4.40
C ALA A 353 -12.45 -16.46 -3.20
N ALA A 354 -13.18 -15.35 -3.33
CA ALA A 354 -13.39 -14.42 -2.23
C ALA A 354 -14.19 -15.05 -1.08
N GLN A 355 -15.25 -15.82 -1.38
CA GLN A 355 -16.04 -16.53 -0.37
C GLN A 355 -15.22 -17.63 0.34
N VAL A 356 -14.37 -18.34 -0.41
CA VAL A 356 -13.46 -19.34 0.18
C VAL A 356 -12.44 -18.67 1.11
N GLN A 357 -11.88 -17.52 0.70
CA GLN A 357 -10.95 -16.76 1.54
C GLN A 357 -11.61 -16.24 2.83
N GLU A 358 -12.87 -15.80 2.75
CA GLU A 358 -13.65 -15.35 3.92
C GLU A 358 -13.92 -16.51 4.89
N SER A 359 -14.36 -17.67 4.38
CA SER A 359 -14.55 -18.89 5.19
C SER A 359 -13.24 -19.40 5.82
N LEU A 360 -12.10 -19.25 5.11
CA LEU A 360 -10.77 -19.54 5.65
C LEU A 360 -10.40 -18.58 6.79
N ALA A 361 -10.72 -17.29 6.66
CA ALA A 361 -10.48 -16.31 7.72
C ALA A 361 -11.31 -16.61 8.96
N GLU A 362 -12.59 -16.97 8.81
CA GLU A 362 -13.45 -17.38 9.93
C GLU A 362 -12.91 -18.62 10.66
N SER A 363 -12.51 -19.66 9.91
CA SER A 363 -11.94 -20.88 10.52
C SER A 363 -10.61 -20.60 11.23
N SER A 364 -9.76 -19.76 10.64
CA SER A 364 -8.51 -19.32 11.27
C SER A 364 -8.76 -18.53 12.55
N GLN A 365 -9.78 -17.66 12.57
CA GLN A 365 -10.16 -16.89 13.75
C GLN A 365 -10.58 -17.80 14.91
N VAL A 366 -11.39 -18.84 14.63
CA VAL A 366 -11.78 -19.84 15.64
C VAL A 366 -10.54 -20.57 16.18
N ALA A 367 -9.60 -20.95 15.31
CA ALA A 367 -8.37 -21.60 15.75
C ALA A 367 -7.51 -20.69 16.64
N ILE A 368 -7.37 -19.40 16.29
CA ILE A 368 -6.63 -18.41 17.10
C ILE A 368 -7.30 -18.25 18.48
N GLU A 369 -8.62 -18.12 18.52
CA GLU A 369 -9.38 -17.99 19.78
C GLU A 369 -9.14 -19.19 20.71
N VAL A 370 -9.31 -20.41 20.20
CA VAL A 370 -9.14 -21.65 20.97
C VAL A 370 -7.70 -21.84 21.43
N LEU A 371 -6.71 -21.62 20.57
CA LEU A 371 -5.30 -21.82 20.90
C LEU A 371 -4.75 -20.74 21.83
N SER A 372 -5.22 -19.50 21.72
CA SER A 372 -4.81 -18.41 22.62
C SER A 372 -5.34 -18.60 24.05
N ALA A 373 -6.49 -19.26 24.20
CA ALA A 373 -7.11 -19.57 25.48
C ALA A 373 -6.99 -21.06 25.86
N MET A 374 -5.93 -21.74 25.43
CA MET A 374 -5.75 -23.19 25.64
C MET A 374 -5.88 -23.64 27.13
N PRO A 375 -5.37 -22.90 28.13
CA PRO A 375 -5.59 -23.25 29.55
C PRO A 375 -7.07 -23.27 29.93
N THR A 376 -7.86 -22.34 29.38
CA THR A 376 -9.32 -22.26 29.60
C THR A 376 -10.01 -23.46 28.97
N VAL A 377 -9.71 -23.78 27.71
CA VAL A 377 -10.28 -24.94 27.01
C VAL A 377 -10.01 -26.23 27.78
N ARG A 378 -8.78 -26.44 28.27
CA ARG A 378 -8.42 -27.58 29.11
C ARG A 378 -9.13 -27.58 30.47
N SER A 379 -9.26 -26.42 31.11
CA SER A 379 -9.94 -26.31 32.41
C SER A 379 -11.42 -26.70 32.35
N PHE A 380 -12.06 -26.53 31.18
CA PHE A 380 -13.45 -26.91 30.93
C PHE A 380 -13.61 -28.25 30.19
N ALA A 381 -12.52 -28.96 29.90
CA ALA A 381 -12.51 -30.22 29.14
C ALA A 381 -13.33 -30.16 27.81
N ASN A 382 -13.25 -29.02 27.11
CA ASN A 382 -14.03 -28.75 25.90
C ASN A 382 -13.26 -28.97 24.58
N GLU A 383 -12.19 -29.77 24.60
CA GLU A 383 -11.35 -29.99 23.42
C GLU A 383 -12.13 -30.60 22.25
N GLU A 384 -13.00 -31.59 22.51
CA GLU A 384 -13.80 -32.24 21.46
C GLU A 384 -14.90 -31.31 20.94
N GLY A 385 -15.47 -30.46 21.80
CA GLY A 385 -16.48 -29.46 21.41
C GLY A 385 -15.92 -28.44 20.43
N GLU A 386 -14.74 -27.89 20.73
CA GLU A 386 -14.05 -26.96 19.84
C GLU A 386 -13.54 -27.67 18.56
N ALA A 387 -13.08 -28.91 18.65
CA ALA A 387 -12.70 -29.71 17.48
C ALA A 387 -13.89 -29.94 16.53
N GLN A 388 -15.09 -30.23 17.06
CA GLN A 388 -16.29 -30.40 16.27
C GLN A 388 -16.75 -29.09 15.62
N LYS A 389 -16.68 -27.96 16.35
CA LYS A 389 -16.96 -26.62 15.82
C LYS A 389 -16.01 -26.26 14.67
N PHE A 390 -14.72 -26.54 14.82
CA PHE A 390 -13.73 -26.34 13.75
C PHE A 390 -14.00 -27.26 12.55
N ARG A 391 -14.36 -28.53 12.79
CA ARG A 391 -14.74 -29.50 11.74
C ARG A 391 -15.96 -29.03 10.94
N GLN A 392 -16.95 -28.43 11.58
CA GLN A 392 -18.11 -27.84 10.90
C GLN A 392 -17.69 -26.70 9.96
N LYS A 393 -16.84 -25.78 10.43
CA LYS A 393 -16.30 -24.69 9.61
C LYS A 393 -15.49 -25.20 8.42
N LEU A 394 -14.68 -26.23 8.61
CA LEU A 394 -13.97 -26.89 7.51
C LEU A 394 -14.92 -27.55 6.49
N HIS A 395 -16.06 -28.09 6.94
CA HIS A 395 -17.04 -28.70 6.04
C HIS A 395 -17.73 -27.65 5.17
N GLU A 396 -18.13 -26.52 5.75
CA GLU A 396 -18.65 -25.35 5.01
C GLU A 396 -17.65 -24.89 3.95
N MET A 397 -16.38 -24.70 4.34
CA MET A 397 -15.29 -24.33 3.43
C MET A 397 -15.09 -25.36 2.31
N LYS A 398 -15.15 -26.66 2.61
CA LYS A 398 -14.98 -27.74 1.62
C LYS A 398 -16.01 -27.64 0.49
N THR A 399 -17.27 -27.37 0.81
CA THR A 399 -18.32 -27.26 -0.23
C THR A 399 -18.10 -26.04 -1.14
N LEU A 400 -17.62 -24.93 -0.60
CA LEU A 400 -17.24 -23.74 -1.37
C LEU A 400 -16.01 -24.02 -2.24
N ASN A 401 -14.99 -24.65 -1.67
CA ASN A 401 -13.75 -24.98 -2.37
C ASN A 401 -13.99 -25.94 -3.55
N GLN A 402 -14.90 -26.92 -3.40
CA GLN A 402 -15.31 -27.78 -4.53
C GLN A 402 -15.94 -26.99 -5.69
N LYS A 403 -16.80 -26.01 -5.38
CA LYS A 403 -17.40 -25.12 -6.40
C LYS A 403 -16.33 -24.23 -7.04
N GLU A 404 -15.38 -23.72 -6.25
CA GLU A 404 -14.27 -22.90 -6.74
C GLU A 404 -13.36 -23.71 -7.68
N ALA A 405 -13.00 -24.93 -7.30
CA ALA A 405 -12.18 -25.84 -8.11
C ALA A 405 -12.85 -26.15 -9.46
N LEU A 406 -14.16 -26.37 -9.47
CA LEU A 406 -14.92 -26.54 -10.71
C LEU A 406 -14.92 -25.25 -11.54
N ALA A 407 -15.12 -24.08 -10.91
CA ALA A 407 -15.05 -22.79 -11.58
C ALA A 407 -13.68 -22.51 -12.19
N TYR A 408 -12.62 -22.87 -11.48
CA TYR A 408 -11.23 -22.80 -11.95
C TYR A 408 -11.02 -23.70 -13.17
N ALA A 409 -11.45 -24.96 -13.10
CA ALA A 409 -11.34 -25.91 -14.22
C ALA A 409 -12.07 -25.41 -15.48
N VAL A 410 -13.30 -24.92 -15.33
CA VAL A 410 -14.09 -24.34 -16.44
C VAL A 410 -13.39 -23.12 -17.03
N ASN A 411 -12.83 -22.24 -16.20
CA ASN A 411 -12.10 -21.06 -16.65
C ASN A 411 -10.83 -21.45 -17.42
N LEU A 412 -10.06 -22.41 -16.91
CA LEU A 412 -8.85 -22.92 -17.57
C LEU A 412 -9.17 -23.56 -18.92
N TRP A 413 -10.17 -24.44 -18.97
CA TRP A 413 -10.60 -25.10 -20.21
C TRP A 413 -11.08 -24.09 -21.25
N THR A 414 -11.87 -23.09 -20.83
CA THR A 414 -12.35 -22.07 -21.76
C THR A 414 -11.22 -21.23 -22.34
N THR A 415 -10.20 -20.93 -21.55
CA THR A 415 -9.01 -20.18 -21.98
C THR A 415 -8.15 -21.02 -22.94
N ASN A 416 -7.95 -22.31 -22.64
CA ASN A 416 -7.18 -23.20 -23.51
C ASN A 416 -7.90 -23.46 -24.84
N ILE A 417 -9.22 -23.69 -24.82
CA ILE A 417 -10.03 -23.92 -26.03
C ILE A 417 -10.08 -22.67 -26.91
N SER A 418 -10.22 -21.46 -26.33
CA SER A 418 -10.19 -20.23 -27.11
C SER A 418 -8.83 -20.01 -27.78
N GLY A 419 -7.73 -20.33 -27.08
CA GLY A 419 -6.37 -20.30 -27.64
C GLY A 419 -6.17 -21.32 -28.76
N LEU A 420 -6.66 -22.55 -28.61
CA LEU A 420 -6.61 -23.59 -29.65
C LEU A 420 -7.45 -23.21 -30.87
N LEU A 421 -8.66 -22.69 -30.67
CA LEU A 421 -9.53 -22.23 -31.75
C LEU A 421 -8.85 -21.12 -32.58
N LEU A 422 -8.14 -20.21 -31.91
CA LEU A 422 -7.35 -19.18 -32.59
C LEU A 422 -6.21 -19.79 -33.42
N LYS A 423 -5.47 -20.76 -32.88
CA LYS A 423 -4.41 -21.47 -33.62
C LYS A 423 -4.95 -22.16 -34.86
N VAL A 424 -6.08 -22.86 -34.75
CA VAL A 424 -6.74 -23.52 -35.89
C VAL A 424 -7.20 -22.50 -36.93
N GLY A 425 -7.81 -21.38 -36.50
CA GLY A 425 -8.23 -20.31 -37.40
C GLY A 425 -7.07 -19.72 -38.20
N ILE A 426 -5.93 -19.49 -37.57
CA ILE A 426 -4.75 -18.92 -38.23
C ILE A 426 -4.07 -19.94 -39.13
N LEU A 427 -4.05 -21.22 -38.75
CA LEU A 427 -3.57 -22.27 -39.64
C LEU A 427 -4.46 -22.40 -40.90
N TYR A 428 -5.78 -22.26 -40.75
CA TYR A 428 -6.71 -22.31 -41.88
C TYR A 428 -6.54 -21.11 -42.83
N PHE A 429 -6.59 -19.88 -42.30
CA PHE A 429 -6.44 -18.67 -43.10
C PHE A 429 -5.02 -18.50 -43.65
N GLY A 430 -4.00 -18.76 -42.82
CA GLY A 430 -2.61 -18.75 -43.24
C GLY A 430 -2.31 -19.83 -44.27
N GLY A 431 -2.90 -21.02 -44.12
CA GLY A 431 -2.82 -22.10 -45.10
C GLY A 431 -3.41 -21.71 -46.45
N GLN A 432 -4.58 -21.04 -46.48
CA GLN A 432 -5.14 -20.50 -47.73
C GLN A 432 -4.24 -19.43 -48.36
N LEU A 433 -3.53 -18.65 -47.55
CA LEU A 433 -2.59 -17.63 -48.01
C LEU A 433 -1.31 -18.25 -48.64
N VAL A 434 -0.90 -19.42 -48.13
CA VAL A 434 0.19 -20.23 -48.69
C VAL A 434 -0.23 -20.96 -49.97
N THR A 435 -1.42 -21.59 -50.00
CA THR A 435 -1.90 -22.30 -51.20
C THR A 435 -2.14 -21.37 -52.39
N SER A 436 -2.42 -20.09 -52.11
CA SER A 436 -2.56 -19.04 -53.11
C SER A 436 -1.24 -18.35 -53.49
N GLY A 437 -0.11 -18.83 -52.95
CA GLY A 437 1.25 -18.39 -53.31
C GLY A 437 1.62 -17.00 -52.82
N SER A 438 0.81 -16.37 -51.97
CA SER A 438 1.02 -14.98 -51.52
C SER A 438 1.98 -14.86 -50.34
N VAL A 439 2.17 -15.94 -49.56
CA VAL A 439 3.08 -15.99 -48.40
C VAL A 439 3.83 -17.33 -48.42
N SER A 440 5.13 -17.31 -48.14
CA SER A 440 5.95 -18.53 -48.04
C SER A 440 5.63 -19.34 -46.78
N SER A 441 5.89 -20.65 -46.80
CA SER A 441 5.78 -21.55 -45.65
C SER A 441 6.54 -21.05 -44.41
N GLY A 442 7.76 -20.53 -44.58
CA GLY A 442 8.59 -20.01 -43.51
C GLY A 442 8.12 -18.67 -42.95
N HIS A 443 7.53 -17.82 -43.79
CA HIS A 443 6.84 -16.61 -43.31
C HIS A 443 5.60 -16.96 -42.49
N LEU A 444 4.86 -18.01 -42.87
CA LEU A 444 3.74 -18.51 -42.06
C LEU A 444 4.22 -19.05 -40.71
N VAL A 445 5.30 -19.84 -40.67
CA VAL A 445 5.90 -20.33 -39.41
C VAL A 445 6.35 -19.17 -38.53
N THR A 446 7.05 -18.17 -39.10
CA THR A 446 7.47 -16.96 -38.40
C THR A 446 6.28 -16.24 -37.79
N PHE A 447 5.20 -16.09 -38.57
CA PHE A 447 3.98 -15.41 -38.13
C PHE A 447 3.29 -16.16 -36.98
N VAL A 448 3.16 -17.49 -37.07
CA VAL A 448 2.56 -18.31 -36.01
C VAL A 448 3.37 -18.21 -34.71
N LEU A 449 4.70 -18.23 -34.79
CA LEU A 449 5.57 -18.08 -33.62
C LEU A 449 5.46 -16.69 -32.99
N TYR A 450 5.48 -15.63 -33.79
CA TYR A 450 5.25 -14.26 -33.29
C TYR A 450 3.87 -14.08 -32.68
N GLN A 451 2.85 -14.65 -33.30
CA GLN A 451 1.49 -14.61 -32.79
C GLN A 451 1.37 -15.32 -31.43
N ILE A 452 1.96 -16.51 -31.27
CA ILE A 452 1.96 -17.22 -29.98
C ILE A 452 2.60 -16.33 -28.90
N GLN A 453 3.80 -15.81 -29.16
CA GLN A 453 4.48 -14.92 -28.22
C GLN A 453 3.68 -13.64 -27.93
N PHE A 454 3.03 -13.05 -28.93
CA PHE A 454 2.18 -11.88 -28.77
C PHE A 454 0.96 -12.18 -27.90
N THR A 455 0.28 -13.31 -28.12
CA THR A 455 -0.85 -13.71 -27.28
C THR A 455 -0.44 -13.90 -25.82
N THR A 456 0.70 -14.54 -25.56
CA THR A 456 1.26 -14.69 -24.21
C THR A 456 1.63 -13.33 -23.60
N ALA A 457 2.27 -12.44 -24.36
CA ALA A 457 2.64 -11.11 -23.88
C ALA A 457 1.42 -10.28 -23.48
N VAL A 458 0.36 -10.30 -24.30
CA VAL A 458 -0.89 -9.60 -24.00
C VAL A 458 -1.61 -10.23 -22.81
N GLU A 459 -1.63 -11.56 -22.71
CA GLU A 459 -2.22 -12.27 -21.57
C GLU A 459 -1.54 -11.89 -20.24
N VAL A 460 -0.21 -11.91 -20.21
CA VAL A 460 0.55 -11.50 -19.03
C VAL A 460 0.27 -10.02 -18.71
N LEU A 461 0.30 -9.13 -19.71
CA LEU A 461 0.02 -7.70 -19.51
C LEU A 461 -1.38 -7.46 -18.91
N LEU A 462 -2.40 -8.17 -19.40
CA LEU A 462 -3.78 -8.07 -18.90
C LEU A 462 -3.94 -8.62 -17.48
N SER A 463 -3.15 -9.62 -17.10
CA SER A 463 -3.16 -10.15 -15.73
C SER A 463 -2.36 -9.29 -14.75
N THR A 464 -1.30 -8.63 -15.22
CA THR A 464 -0.38 -7.80 -14.42
C THR A 464 -0.96 -6.43 -14.12
N TYR A 465 -1.68 -5.80 -15.05
CA TYR A 465 -2.26 -4.48 -14.83
C TYR A 465 -3.16 -4.38 -13.58
N PRO A 466 -4.12 -5.31 -13.34
CA PRO A 466 -4.90 -5.31 -12.10
C PRO A 466 -4.04 -5.51 -10.83
N ARG A 467 -2.93 -6.24 -10.91
CA ARG A 467 -2.00 -6.44 -9.78
C ARG A 467 -1.23 -5.16 -9.46
N VAL A 468 -0.78 -4.42 -10.48
CA VAL A 468 -0.19 -3.09 -10.30
C VAL A 468 -1.20 -2.13 -9.67
N GLN A 469 -2.45 -2.08 -10.18
CA GLN A 469 -3.50 -1.26 -9.59
C GLN A 469 -3.79 -1.63 -8.13
N LYS A 470 -3.81 -2.92 -7.80
CA LYS A 470 -3.95 -3.38 -6.42
C LYS A 470 -2.79 -2.93 -5.54
N ALA A 471 -1.55 -3.06 -6.01
CA ALA A 471 -0.35 -2.62 -5.29
C ALA A 471 -0.33 -1.10 -5.07
N VAL A 472 -0.74 -0.32 -6.08
CA VAL A 472 -0.92 1.13 -5.97
C VAL A 472 -2.01 1.48 -4.96
N GLY A 473 -3.16 0.80 -4.98
CA GLY A 473 -4.22 1.02 -3.99
C GLY A 473 -3.78 0.68 -2.56
N SER A 474 -3.01 -0.39 -2.37
CA SER A 474 -2.41 -0.72 -1.07
C SER A 474 -1.41 0.34 -0.60
N SER A 475 -0.72 1.00 -1.53
CA SER A 475 0.23 2.08 -1.20
C SER A 475 -0.42 3.32 -0.59
N GLU A 476 -1.70 3.56 -0.87
CA GLU A 476 -2.42 4.72 -0.33
C GLU A 476 -2.43 4.71 1.21
N LYS A 477 -2.53 3.52 1.83
CA LYS A 477 -2.46 3.38 3.29
C LYS A 477 -1.07 3.71 3.85
N ILE A 478 0.00 3.37 3.13
CA ILE A 478 1.36 3.72 3.53
C ILE A 478 1.59 5.23 3.35
N PHE A 479 1.03 5.82 2.28
CA PHE A 479 1.03 7.26 2.11
C PHE A 479 0.21 7.99 3.17
N GLU A 480 -0.87 7.38 3.68
CA GLU A 480 -1.59 7.91 4.83
C GLU A 480 -0.68 8.04 6.07
N TYR A 481 0.21 7.07 6.30
CA TYR A 481 1.21 7.16 7.36
C TYR A 481 2.29 8.21 7.10
N LEU A 482 2.77 8.33 5.86
CA LEU A 482 3.78 9.33 5.50
C LEU A 482 3.26 10.76 5.53
N ASP A 483 2.01 10.97 5.10
CA ASP A 483 1.37 12.29 5.02
C ASP A 483 0.78 12.73 6.36
N ARG A 484 0.66 11.82 7.33
CA ARG A 484 0.14 12.15 8.65
C ARG A 484 1.05 13.17 9.32
N ILE A 485 0.52 14.38 9.52
CA ILE A 485 1.22 15.42 10.26
C ILE A 485 1.13 15.07 11.75
N PRO A 486 2.26 14.99 12.48
CA PRO A 486 2.24 14.74 13.91
C PRO A 486 1.54 15.90 14.64
N ARG A 487 0.73 15.56 15.65
CA ARG A 487 0.05 16.56 16.49
C ARG A 487 0.95 17.11 17.59
N CYS A 488 2.13 16.53 17.78
CA CYS A 488 3.14 17.08 18.66
C CYS A 488 3.58 18.47 18.18
N PRO A 489 3.77 19.44 19.09
CA PRO A 489 4.33 20.72 18.71
C PRO A 489 5.70 20.53 18.06
N ALA A 490 5.99 21.33 17.03
CA ALA A 490 7.33 21.38 16.46
C ALA A 490 8.33 21.70 17.58
N SER A 491 9.49 21.06 17.55
CA SER A 491 10.55 21.31 18.54
C SER A 491 10.82 22.82 18.59
N GLY A 492 10.73 23.39 19.78
CA GLY A 492 11.12 24.77 20.00
C GLY A 492 12.62 24.96 19.80
N VAL A 493 13.06 26.22 19.88
CA VAL A 493 14.46 26.63 19.67
C VAL A 493 15.14 26.97 21.00
N PHE A 494 14.37 27.05 22.10
CA PHE A 494 14.88 27.55 23.36
C PHE A 494 15.82 26.52 24.01
N THR A 495 17.06 26.94 24.19
CA THR A 495 18.14 26.20 24.85
C THR A 495 18.81 27.15 25.83
N SER A 496 18.53 26.99 27.13
CA SER A 496 19.19 27.79 28.17
C SER A 496 20.55 27.18 28.51
N LEU A 497 21.53 28.02 28.85
CA LEU A 497 22.83 27.56 29.36
C LEU A 497 22.78 27.21 30.85
N LYS A 498 21.81 27.75 31.60
CA LYS A 498 21.62 27.49 33.03
C LYS A 498 20.12 27.40 33.33
N LEU A 499 19.69 26.21 33.77
CA LEU A 499 18.36 26.00 34.33
C LEU A 499 18.48 25.93 35.85
N GLN A 500 17.53 26.56 36.54
CA GLN A 500 17.35 26.41 37.97
C GLN A 500 16.54 25.15 38.27
N GLY A 501 15.58 24.79 37.40
CA GLY A 501 14.73 23.61 37.57
C GLY A 501 13.41 23.89 38.28
N LEU A 502 12.97 25.15 38.32
CA LEU A 502 11.67 25.54 38.86
C LEU A 502 10.56 25.13 37.90
N VAL A 503 9.67 24.23 38.32
CA VAL A 503 8.53 23.79 37.51
C VAL A 503 7.25 24.38 38.08
N GLN A 504 6.39 24.93 37.22
CA GLN A 504 5.10 25.49 37.64
C GLN A 504 3.97 24.92 36.78
N PHE A 505 2.98 24.32 37.43
CA PHE A 505 1.69 23.99 36.83
C PHE A 505 0.74 25.15 37.12
N GLN A 506 0.16 25.75 36.08
CA GLN A 506 -0.76 26.88 36.20
C GLN A 506 -2.12 26.54 35.58
N GLY A 507 -3.10 26.22 36.43
CA GLY A 507 -4.49 25.95 36.01
C GLY A 507 -4.62 24.81 35.00
N VAL A 508 -3.81 23.75 35.15
CA VAL A 508 -3.67 22.71 34.13
C VAL A 508 -4.85 21.74 34.16
N SER A 509 -5.60 21.69 33.05
CA SER A 509 -6.63 20.68 32.80
C SER A 509 -6.19 19.77 31.66
N PHE A 510 -6.46 18.46 31.78
CA PHE A 510 -6.06 17.50 30.75
C PHE A 510 -7.05 16.33 30.66
N ALA A 511 -7.42 15.99 29.42
CA ALA A 511 -8.12 14.77 29.08
C ALA A 511 -7.33 13.99 28.03
N TYR A 512 -7.29 12.65 28.16
CA TYR A 512 -6.68 11.82 27.12
C TYR A 512 -7.50 11.91 25.82
N PRO A 513 -6.87 12.01 24.64
CA PRO A 513 -7.59 12.14 23.36
C PRO A 513 -8.55 10.99 23.03
N ASN A 514 -8.38 9.82 23.66
CA ASN A 514 -9.30 8.68 23.54
C ASN A 514 -10.64 8.92 24.25
N ARG A 515 -10.67 9.82 25.24
CA ARG A 515 -11.80 10.11 26.11
C ARG A 515 -11.77 11.58 26.51
N LEU A 516 -12.03 12.48 25.55
CA LEU A 516 -12.08 13.92 25.80
C LEU A 516 -13.15 14.31 26.82
N ASP A 517 -14.21 13.51 26.92
CA ASP A 517 -15.35 13.76 27.81
C ASP A 517 -15.03 13.53 29.31
N VAL A 518 -13.91 12.87 29.61
CA VAL A 518 -13.51 12.55 31.00
C VAL A 518 -12.18 13.25 31.32
N PRO A 519 -12.20 14.46 31.90
CA PRO A 519 -10.99 15.15 32.31
C PRO A 519 -10.32 14.39 33.45
N VAL A 520 -9.04 14.05 33.24
CA VAL A 520 -8.20 13.35 34.24
C VAL A 520 -7.58 14.34 35.22
N LEU A 521 -7.22 15.54 34.75
CA LEU A 521 -6.74 16.64 35.58
C LEU A 521 -7.63 17.85 35.38
N GLN A 522 -7.91 18.59 36.45
CA GLN A 522 -8.86 19.71 36.46
C GLN A 522 -8.23 20.91 37.20
N GLY A 523 -7.82 21.95 36.48
CA GLY A 523 -7.32 23.20 37.08
C GLY A 523 -6.09 23.04 38.00
N LEU A 524 -5.25 22.03 37.75
CA LEU A 524 -4.13 21.65 38.62
C LEU A 524 -3.08 22.77 38.71
N THR A 525 -2.78 23.24 39.92
CA THR A 525 -1.83 24.33 40.18
C THR A 525 -0.89 23.98 41.33
N PHE A 526 0.41 23.87 41.07
CA PHE A 526 1.45 23.65 42.08
C PHE A 526 2.83 23.99 41.50
N THR A 527 3.84 24.08 42.37
CA THR A 527 5.21 24.42 41.98
C THR A 527 6.21 23.40 42.55
N LEU A 528 7.11 22.89 41.71
CA LEU A 528 8.28 22.11 42.14
C LEU A 528 9.47 23.05 42.22
N ARG A 529 10.15 23.07 43.36
CA ARG A 529 11.27 23.96 43.63
C ARG A 529 12.60 23.21 43.53
N PRO A 530 13.67 23.89 43.08
CA PRO A 530 15.00 23.31 43.04
C PRO A 530 15.49 22.99 44.45
N GLY A 531 16.13 21.84 44.59
CA GLY A 531 16.63 21.36 45.89
C GLY A 531 15.58 20.64 46.73
N GLU A 532 14.29 20.70 46.38
CA GLU A 532 13.22 20.09 47.15
C GLU A 532 12.76 18.75 46.55
N VAL A 533 12.46 17.80 47.43
CA VAL A 533 11.79 16.54 47.07
C VAL A 533 10.29 16.71 47.32
N THR A 534 9.51 16.80 46.24
CA THR A 534 8.06 16.86 46.30
C THR A 534 7.46 15.48 46.04
N ALA A 535 6.72 14.94 47.01
CA ALA A 535 5.99 13.70 46.87
C ALA A 535 4.56 13.93 46.35
N LEU A 536 4.12 13.13 45.39
CA LEU A 536 2.76 13.15 44.84
C LEU A 536 2.05 11.83 45.17
N VAL A 537 0.95 11.92 45.91
CA VAL A 537 0.27 10.76 46.51
C VAL A 537 -1.23 10.83 46.22
N GLY A 538 -1.89 9.67 46.17
CA GLY A 538 -3.34 9.59 46.00
C GLY A 538 -3.79 8.22 45.48
N PRO A 539 -5.11 7.97 45.42
CA PRO A 539 -5.65 6.69 44.97
C PRO A 539 -5.29 6.37 43.51
N ASN A 540 -5.40 5.10 43.14
CA ASN A 540 -5.20 4.68 41.75
C ASN A 540 -6.20 5.40 40.83
N GLY A 541 -5.72 5.86 39.66
CA GLY A 541 -6.54 6.64 38.72
C GLY A 541 -6.67 8.13 39.03
N SER A 542 -6.02 8.66 40.09
CA SER A 542 -6.10 10.10 40.42
C SER A 542 -5.36 11.04 39.46
N GLY A 543 -4.57 10.53 38.51
CA GLY A 543 -3.84 11.32 37.51
C GLY A 543 -2.34 11.48 37.75
N LYS A 544 -1.74 10.78 38.71
CA LYS A 544 -0.31 10.90 39.08
C LYS A 544 0.65 10.67 37.89
N SER A 545 0.50 9.55 37.19
CA SER A 545 1.31 9.26 35.99
C SER A 545 1.04 10.23 34.84
N THR A 546 -0.16 10.82 34.78
CA THR A 546 -0.49 11.88 33.81
C THR A 546 0.30 13.16 34.10
N VAL A 547 0.49 13.53 35.37
CA VAL A 547 1.35 14.67 35.77
C VAL A 547 2.80 14.41 35.33
N ALA A 548 3.32 13.21 35.55
CA ALA A 548 4.65 12.82 35.08
C ALA A 548 4.77 12.88 33.55
N ALA A 549 3.73 12.48 32.80
CA ALA A 549 3.72 12.52 31.35
C ALA A 549 3.64 13.95 30.78
N LEU A 550 2.87 14.84 31.42
CA LEU A 550 2.81 16.27 31.06
C LEU A 550 4.13 16.98 31.34
N LEU A 551 4.78 16.67 32.46
CA LEU A 551 6.08 17.25 32.81
C LEU A 551 7.19 16.83 31.84
N GLN A 552 7.10 15.62 31.29
CA GLN A 552 7.98 15.15 30.21
C GLN A 552 7.60 15.71 28.83
N ASN A 553 6.55 16.55 28.73
CA ASN A 553 6.03 17.09 27.49
C ASN A 553 5.61 15.98 26.46
N LEU A 554 5.22 14.81 26.96
CA LEU A 554 4.69 13.72 26.12
C LEU A 554 3.26 14.00 25.62
N TYR A 555 2.53 14.80 26.40
CA TYR A 555 1.21 15.33 26.08
C TYR A 555 1.18 16.83 26.32
N GLN A 556 0.28 17.51 25.62
CA GLN A 556 -0.03 18.92 25.86
C GLN A 556 -1.24 19.03 26.78
N PRO A 557 -1.24 19.98 27.73
CA PRO A 557 -2.43 20.27 28.51
C PRO A 557 -3.57 20.77 27.61
N THR A 558 -4.82 20.46 27.97
CA THR A 558 -6.01 20.93 27.26
C THR A 558 -6.30 22.40 27.59
N GLU A 559 -6.10 22.76 28.86
CA GLU A 559 -6.17 24.14 29.36
C GLU A 559 -5.04 24.38 30.37
N GLY A 560 -4.66 25.65 30.54
CA GLY A 560 -3.54 26.03 31.40
C GLY A 560 -2.17 25.80 30.74
N GLN A 561 -1.10 25.90 31.53
CA GLN A 561 0.26 25.75 31.03
C GLN A 561 1.20 25.15 32.07
N VAL A 562 2.19 24.39 31.58
CA VAL A 562 3.32 23.88 32.37
C VAL A 562 4.56 24.67 31.99
N LEU A 563 5.17 25.33 32.97
CA LEU A 563 6.34 26.17 32.80
C LEU A 563 7.57 25.51 33.46
N LEU A 564 8.72 25.61 32.80
CA LEU A 564 10.04 25.31 33.35
C LEU A 564 10.85 26.61 33.34
N ASP A 565 11.28 27.07 34.51
CA ASP A 565 11.99 28.35 34.73
C ASP A 565 11.27 29.57 34.09
N GLY A 566 9.94 29.56 34.13
CA GLY A 566 9.08 30.64 33.60
C GLY A 566 8.70 30.52 32.12
N GLU A 567 9.31 29.60 31.37
CA GLU A 567 8.98 29.37 29.95
C GLU A 567 8.14 28.10 29.75
N PRO A 568 7.12 28.11 28.86
CA PRO A 568 6.33 26.92 28.54
C PRO A 568 7.15 25.77 27.97
N LEU A 569 6.88 24.54 28.42
CA LEU A 569 7.56 23.32 27.94
C LEU A 569 7.64 23.19 26.40
N PRO A 570 6.60 23.52 25.62
CA PRO A 570 6.65 23.38 24.16
C PRO A 570 7.67 24.29 23.46
N LYS A 571 8.12 25.38 24.11
CA LYS A 571 9.11 26.30 23.53
C LYS A 571 10.54 25.78 23.60
N TYR A 572 10.81 24.80 24.44
CA TYR A 572 12.13 24.18 24.56
C TYR A 572 12.43 23.26 23.39
N GLU A 573 13.70 23.15 23.01
CA GLU A 573 14.13 22.11 22.08
C GLU A 573 13.89 20.73 22.71
N HIS A 574 13.20 19.83 22.00
CA HIS A 574 12.80 18.51 22.52
C HIS A 574 13.99 17.71 23.08
N ARG A 575 15.13 17.71 22.37
CA ARG A 575 16.35 17.02 22.81
C ARG A 575 16.94 17.64 24.07
N TYR A 576 16.93 18.96 24.16
CA TYR A 576 17.41 19.69 25.34
C TYR A 576 16.51 19.42 26.55
N LEU A 577 15.19 19.47 26.38
CA LEU A 577 14.23 19.18 27.43
C LEU A 577 14.41 17.78 28.02
N HIS A 578 14.53 16.74 27.19
CA HIS A 578 14.72 15.35 27.66
C HIS A 578 16.13 15.02 28.18
N ARG A 579 17.08 15.96 28.02
CA ARG A 579 18.36 15.92 28.75
C ARG A 579 18.21 16.46 30.17
N GLN A 580 17.38 17.48 30.34
CA GLN A 580 17.20 18.21 31.61
C GLN A 580 16.10 17.60 32.49
N VAL A 581 15.11 16.95 31.88
CA VAL A 581 14.01 16.24 32.54
C VAL A 581 14.21 14.74 32.30
N ALA A 582 14.48 13.99 33.37
CA ALA A 582 14.56 12.53 33.32
C ALA A 582 13.44 11.90 34.15
N ALA A 583 12.89 10.80 33.65
CA ALA A 583 11.84 10.06 34.32
C ALA A 583 12.17 8.56 34.39
N VAL A 584 11.84 7.96 35.53
CA VAL A 584 11.82 6.51 35.72
C VAL A 584 10.37 6.11 35.97
N GLY A 585 9.80 5.36 35.03
CA GLY A 585 8.41 4.87 35.14
C GLY A 585 8.29 3.66 36.07
N GLN A 586 7.05 3.32 36.43
CA GLN A 586 6.71 2.21 37.31
C GLN A 586 7.24 0.86 36.80
N GLU A 587 7.04 0.58 35.51
CA GLU A 587 7.57 -0.60 34.81
C GLU A 587 8.59 -0.16 33.75
N PRO A 588 9.87 0.01 34.12
CA PRO A 588 10.87 0.49 33.18
C PRO A 588 11.20 -0.57 32.13
N GLN A 589 11.10 -0.17 30.86
CA GLN A 589 11.49 -1.01 29.74
C GLN A 589 12.99 -0.85 29.44
N LEU A 590 13.65 -1.99 29.18
CA LEU A 590 15.01 -2.08 28.67
C LEU A 590 14.98 -2.57 27.23
N PHE A 591 15.93 -2.09 26.43
CA PHE A 591 16.10 -2.56 25.06
C PHE A 591 16.95 -3.84 25.07
N GLY A 592 16.70 -4.74 24.10
CA GLY A 592 17.50 -5.93 23.84
C GLY A 592 18.89 -5.56 23.31
N ARG A 593 19.73 -5.07 24.22
CA ARG A 593 21.09 -4.55 24.03
C ARG A 593 21.90 -4.86 25.28
N SER A 594 23.20 -4.60 25.25
CA SER A 594 24.04 -4.69 26.45
C SER A 594 23.61 -3.71 27.56
N LEU A 595 23.98 -4.00 28.80
CA LEU A 595 23.71 -3.11 29.95
C LEU A 595 24.35 -1.73 29.78
N LYS A 596 25.59 -1.66 29.27
CA LYS A 596 26.24 -0.37 28.96
C LYS A 596 25.44 0.47 27.95
N GLU A 597 24.87 -0.16 26.92
CA GLU A 597 24.10 0.53 25.89
C GLU A 597 22.72 0.97 26.40
N ASN A 598 22.13 0.21 27.32
CA ASN A 598 20.91 0.59 27.99
C ASN A 598 21.11 1.81 28.90
N ILE A 599 22.22 1.85 29.67
CA ILE A 599 22.55 3.00 30.52
C ILE A 599 22.85 4.24 29.66
N ALA A 600 23.64 4.09 28.60
CA ALA A 600 24.02 5.17 27.69
C ALA A 600 22.91 5.60 26.69
N TYR A 601 21.70 5.04 26.80
CA TYR A 601 20.65 5.22 25.80
C TYR A 601 20.18 6.68 25.68
N GLY A 602 20.19 7.19 24.44
CA GLY A 602 19.71 8.53 24.09
C GLY A 602 20.74 9.66 24.26
N LEU A 603 21.99 9.35 24.62
CA LEU A 603 23.07 10.34 24.66
C LEU A 603 23.66 10.57 23.26
N VAL A 604 23.89 11.84 22.91
CA VAL A 604 24.49 12.23 21.61
C VAL A 604 25.98 11.86 21.56
N GLN A 605 26.67 12.06 22.67
CA GLN A 605 28.07 11.68 22.83
C GLN A 605 28.13 10.35 23.60
N LYS A 606 28.99 9.44 23.17
CA LYS A 606 29.19 8.18 23.90
C LYS A 606 29.85 8.50 25.25
N PRO A 607 29.22 8.16 26.38
CA PRO A 607 29.81 8.40 27.69
C PRO A 607 31.03 7.50 27.89
N THR A 608 31.94 7.92 28.77
CA THR A 608 33.08 7.08 29.15
C THR A 608 32.60 5.92 30.01
N MET A 609 33.38 4.83 30.08
CA MET A 609 33.03 3.72 30.98
C MET A 609 33.02 4.16 32.45
N GLU A 610 33.86 5.13 32.82
CA GLU A 610 33.87 5.72 34.16
C GLU A 610 32.53 6.40 34.48
N ASP A 611 31.96 7.17 33.55
CA ASP A 611 30.65 7.79 33.72
C ASP A 611 29.53 6.75 33.87
N ILE A 612 29.58 5.68 33.06
CA ILE A 612 28.61 4.58 33.13
C ILE A 612 28.72 3.85 34.47
N THR A 613 29.93 3.56 34.93
CA THR A 613 30.17 2.89 36.21
C THR A 613 29.75 3.79 37.37
N ALA A 614 30.06 5.08 37.34
CA ALA A 614 29.64 6.04 38.35
C ALA A 614 28.10 6.09 38.47
N ALA A 615 27.39 6.23 37.35
CA ALA A 615 25.93 6.24 37.34
C ALA A 615 25.32 4.91 37.83
N ALA A 616 25.95 3.78 37.52
CA ALA A 616 25.52 2.47 38.00
C ALA A 616 25.79 2.26 39.49
N VAL A 617 26.89 2.80 40.03
CA VAL A 617 27.18 2.74 41.48
C VAL A 617 26.17 3.57 42.24
N GLU A 618 25.90 4.78 41.72
CA GLU A 618 24.97 5.76 42.27
C GLU A 618 23.52 5.22 42.28
N SER A 619 23.10 4.48 41.24
CA SER A 619 21.76 3.86 41.20
C SER A 619 21.64 2.53 41.96
N GLY A 620 22.76 1.97 42.46
CA GLY A 620 22.82 0.64 43.04
C GLY A 620 22.93 -0.52 42.03
N ALA A 621 22.88 -0.24 40.72
CA ALA A 621 22.97 -1.27 39.68
C ALA A 621 24.35 -1.97 39.62
N HIS A 622 25.44 -1.26 39.94
CA HIS A 622 26.81 -1.79 39.80
C HIS A 622 26.98 -3.14 40.50
N GLY A 623 26.41 -3.30 41.71
CA GLY A 623 26.62 -4.49 42.54
C GLY A 623 26.20 -5.79 41.88
N PHE A 624 25.06 -5.82 41.18
CA PHE A 624 24.64 -7.01 40.46
C PHE A 624 25.31 -7.11 39.08
N ILE A 625 25.53 -5.98 38.40
CA ILE A 625 26.16 -5.96 37.07
C ILE A 625 27.57 -6.55 37.15
N SER A 626 28.36 -6.21 38.18
CA SER A 626 29.72 -6.72 38.36
C SER A 626 29.81 -8.22 38.62
N VAL A 627 28.70 -8.86 39.02
CA VAL A 627 28.65 -10.31 39.30
C VAL A 627 28.25 -11.10 38.03
N LEU A 628 27.72 -10.44 37.00
CA LEU A 628 27.37 -11.11 35.75
C LEU A 628 28.62 -11.56 34.99
N PRO A 629 28.58 -12.71 34.27
CA PRO A 629 29.73 -13.25 33.56
C PRO A 629 30.39 -12.29 32.56
N GLU A 630 29.58 -11.45 31.90
CA GLU A 630 30.05 -10.45 30.92
C GLU A 630 29.95 -9.01 31.46
N GLY A 631 29.67 -8.85 32.76
CA GLY A 631 29.58 -7.54 33.40
C GLY A 631 28.63 -6.58 32.68
N TYR A 632 29.17 -5.44 32.24
CA TYR A 632 28.43 -4.40 31.52
C TYR A 632 28.09 -4.76 30.06
N ASP A 633 28.73 -5.78 29.51
CA ASP A 633 28.50 -6.24 28.14
C ASP A 633 27.35 -7.24 28.04
N THR A 634 26.85 -7.76 29.18
CA THR A 634 25.73 -8.71 29.21
C THR A 634 24.50 -8.16 28.51
N GLU A 635 23.95 -8.94 27.58
CA GLU A 635 22.71 -8.65 26.87
C GLU A 635 21.48 -8.89 27.76
N VAL A 636 20.55 -7.93 27.80
CA VAL A 636 19.41 -7.97 28.72
C VAL A 636 18.21 -8.79 28.18
N GLY A 637 18.25 -9.18 26.90
CA GLY A 637 17.14 -9.85 26.21
C GLY A 637 15.95 -8.93 25.89
N GLU A 638 14.89 -9.49 25.28
CA GLU A 638 13.70 -8.73 24.87
C GLU A 638 12.97 -8.12 26.08
N ALA A 639 12.71 -6.81 26.02
CA ALA A 639 12.11 -6.01 27.11
C ALA A 639 12.78 -6.16 28.49
N GLY A 640 14.03 -6.63 28.52
CA GLY A 640 14.77 -6.94 29.74
C GLY A 640 14.28 -8.18 30.49
N GLY A 641 13.76 -9.19 29.79
CA GLY A 641 13.22 -10.42 30.39
C GLY A 641 14.23 -11.24 31.21
N GLN A 642 15.54 -10.99 31.08
CA GLN A 642 16.57 -11.68 31.87
C GLN A 642 16.82 -11.04 33.25
N LEU A 643 16.23 -9.88 33.55
CA LEU A 643 16.42 -9.16 34.80
C LEU A 643 15.17 -9.18 35.68
N SER A 644 15.39 -9.18 37.00
CA SER A 644 14.31 -9.00 37.97
C SER A 644 13.69 -7.59 37.89
N GLY A 645 12.50 -7.40 38.45
CA GLY A 645 11.84 -6.09 38.49
C GLY A 645 12.71 -4.98 39.11
N GLY A 646 13.35 -5.26 40.25
CA GLY A 646 14.27 -4.33 40.92
C GLY A 646 15.54 -4.05 40.12
N GLN A 647 16.12 -5.06 39.46
CA GLN A 647 17.27 -4.86 38.57
C GLN A 647 16.93 -3.94 37.39
N ARG A 648 15.73 -4.10 36.79
CA ARG A 648 15.28 -3.21 35.73
C ARG A 648 15.11 -1.77 36.21
N GLN A 649 14.60 -1.58 37.43
CA GLN A 649 14.48 -0.26 38.08
C GLN A 649 15.84 0.40 38.32
N THR A 650 16.81 -0.30 38.90
CA THR A 650 18.16 0.26 39.15
C THR A 650 18.90 0.64 37.85
N VAL A 651 18.75 -0.14 36.78
CA VAL A 651 19.34 0.19 35.46
C VAL A 651 18.62 1.37 34.81
N ALA A 652 17.30 1.46 34.92
CA ALA A 652 16.56 2.62 34.43
C ALA A 652 16.88 3.89 35.21
N LEU A 653 17.14 3.78 36.51
CA LEU A 653 17.63 4.88 37.32
C LEU A 653 19.04 5.32 36.92
N ALA A 654 19.98 4.38 36.68
CA ALA A 654 21.30 4.71 36.13
C ALA A 654 21.19 5.47 34.80
N ARG A 655 20.28 5.03 33.91
CA ARG A 655 19.98 5.67 32.62
C ARG A 655 19.42 7.10 32.78
N ALA A 656 18.71 7.39 33.86
CA ALA A 656 18.25 8.73 34.18
C ALA A 656 19.39 9.59 34.77
N LEU A 657 20.17 9.05 35.71
CA LEU A 657 21.22 9.75 36.45
C LEU A 657 22.42 10.15 35.59
N ILE A 658 22.82 9.30 34.62
CA ILE A 658 23.93 9.61 33.71
C ILE A 658 23.73 10.92 32.92
N ARG A 659 22.48 11.38 32.77
CA ARG A 659 22.14 12.64 32.07
C ARG A 659 22.36 13.88 32.95
N LYS A 660 22.51 13.70 34.26
CA LYS A 660 22.57 14.77 35.28
C LYS A 660 21.40 15.75 35.14
N PRO A 661 20.15 15.28 35.25
CA PRO A 661 18.95 16.09 35.00
C PRO A 661 18.74 17.15 36.09
N CYS A 662 18.22 18.32 35.70
CA CYS A 662 17.71 19.34 36.62
C CYS A 662 16.35 18.96 37.24
N VAL A 663 15.55 18.13 36.54
CA VAL A 663 14.26 17.63 37.03
C VAL A 663 14.25 16.11 36.95
N LEU A 664 14.07 15.44 38.08
CA LEU A 664 14.00 13.98 38.17
C LEU A 664 12.62 13.54 38.62
N ILE A 665 11.99 12.66 37.82
CA ILE A 665 10.66 12.11 38.09
C ILE A 665 10.81 10.63 38.40
N LEU A 666 10.29 10.18 39.53
CA LEU A 666 10.31 8.79 39.96
C LEU A 666 8.87 8.32 40.16
N ASP A 667 8.33 7.53 39.24
CA ASP A 667 6.98 6.97 39.33
C ASP A 667 7.03 5.56 39.89
N ASP A 668 6.85 5.43 41.21
CA ASP A 668 6.95 4.18 41.97
C ASP A 668 8.24 3.39 41.72
N ALA A 669 9.29 4.07 41.27
CA ALA A 669 10.55 3.47 40.82
C ALA A 669 11.38 2.82 41.93
N THR A 670 10.97 2.96 43.19
CA THR A 670 11.61 2.35 44.35
C THR A 670 10.89 1.11 44.85
N SER A 671 9.70 0.77 44.32
CA SER A 671 8.81 -0.25 44.90
C SER A 671 9.31 -1.68 44.82
N ALA A 672 10.11 -2.02 43.81
CA ALA A 672 10.67 -3.36 43.61
C ALA A 672 12.16 -3.45 43.94
N LEU A 673 12.75 -2.40 44.51
CA LEU A 673 14.15 -2.37 44.94
C LEU A 673 14.36 -3.19 46.22
N ASP A 674 15.49 -3.90 46.28
CA ASP A 674 16.01 -4.51 47.50
C ASP A 674 16.45 -3.44 48.51
N ALA A 675 16.56 -3.80 49.78
CA ALA A 675 16.84 -2.85 50.87
C ALA A 675 18.15 -2.07 50.66
N ASN A 676 19.19 -2.71 50.13
CA ASN A 676 20.48 -2.06 49.88
C ASN A 676 20.39 -1.04 48.75
N SER A 677 19.79 -1.41 47.62
CA SER A 677 19.56 -0.48 46.51
C SER A 677 18.63 0.66 46.92
N GLN A 678 17.58 0.39 47.69
CA GLN A 678 16.68 1.42 48.20
C GLN A 678 17.41 2.43 49.07
N SER A 679 18.22 1.98 50.03
CA SER A 679 18.99 2.89 50.90
C SER A 679 19.90 3.81 50.09
N ARG A 680 20.56 3.30 49.04
CA ARG A 680 21.37 4.14 48.13
C ARG A 680 20.55 5.18 47.38
N VAL A 681 19.37 4.80 46.89
CA VAL A 681 18.47 5.74 46.22
C VAL A 681 17.97 6.81 47.20
N GLU A 682 17.64 6.45 48.44
CA GLU A 682 17.24 7.42 49.47
C GLU A 682 18.40 8.38 49.80
N GLN A 683 19.63 7.88 49.97
CA GLN A 683 20.82 8.72 50.15
C GLN A 683 21.03 9.68 48.96
N LEU A 684 20.83 9.20 47.74
CA LEU A 684 20.89 10.04 46.55
C LEU A 684 19.84 11.17 46.56
N LEU A 685 18.61 10.86 46.93
CA LEU A 685 17.51 11.82 46.88
C LEU A 685 17.57 12.86 48.01
N TYR A 686 18.09 12.48 49.18
CA TYR A 686 18.04 13.32 50.38
C TYR A 686 19.41 13.84 50.85
N GLU A 687 20.49 13.08 50.68
CA GLU A 687 21.82 13.39 51.22
C GLU A 687 22.83 13.89 50.17
N SER A 688 22.62 13.60 48.89
CA SER A 688 23.57 13.95 47.83
C SER A 688 23.74 15.47 47.65
N PRO A 689 24.97 16.01 47.53
CA PRO A 689 25.22 17.42 47.30
C PRO A 689 24.67 17.92 45.95
N GLU A 690 24.54 17.03 44.95
CA GLU A 690 23.95 17.36 43.65
C GLU A 690 22.43 17.65 43.74
N ARG A 691 21.79 17.26 44.85
CA ARG A 691 20.38 17.56 45.15
C ARG A 691 20.10 19.05 45.13
N CYS A 692 21.01 19.88 45.64
CA CYS A 692 20.80 21.33 45.78
C CYS A 692 20.48 22.04 44.45
N SER A 693 20.80 21.41 43.32
CA SER A 693 20.51 21.90 41.97
C SER A 693 19.40 21.13 41.22
N ARG A 694 18.73 20.16 41.86
CA ARG A 694 17.76 19.27 41.22
C ARG A 694 16.39 19.35 41.90
N SER A 695 15.34 19.46 41.10
CA SER A 695 13.95 19.29 41.55
C SER A 695 13.53 17.83 41.40
N VAL A 696 12.99 17.22 42.46
CA VAL A 696 12.56 15.82 42.43
C VAL A 696 11.06 15.71 42.62
N LEU A 697 10.39 15.06 41.67
CA LEU A 697 8.99 14.64 41.78
C LEU A 697 8.94 13.14 42.06
N LEU A 698 8.56 12.77 43.29
CA LEU A 698 8.46 11.38 43.73
C LEU A 698 6.99 10.95 43.81
N ILE A 699 6.54 10.06 42.94
CA ILE A 699 5.24 9.41 43.07
C ILE A 699 5.47 8.09 43.82
N THR A 700 4.98 7.98 45.04
CA THR A 700 5.18 6.79 45.87
C THR A 700 4.03 6.56 46.83
N GLN A 701 3.81 5.30 47.18
CA GLN A 701 2.91 4.89 48.27
C GLN A 701 3.67 4.49 49.55
N ARG A 702 5.02 4.50 49.51
CA ARG A 702 5.85 4.06 50.62
C ARG A 702 5.94 5.13 51.70
N LEU A 703 5.50 4.78 52.90
CA LEU A 703 5.46 5.70 54.03
C LEU A 703 6.85 6.25 54.42
N SER A 704 7.92 5.45 54.31
CA SER A 704 9.29 5.88 54.63
C SER A 704 9.73 7.07 53.78
N SER A 705 9.51 6.98 52.47
CA SER A 705 9.87 8.03 51.52
C SER A 705 8.95 9.25 51.64
N LEU A 706 7.68 9.06 52.02
CA LEU A 706 6.74 10.17 52.28
C LEU A 706 7.10 10.97 53.53
N LYS A 707 7.56 10.29 54.61
CA LYS A 707 7.97 10.96 55.85
C LYS A 707 9.16 11.91 55.65
N GLN A 708 10.06 11.57 54.73
CA GLN A 708 11.27 12.34 54.43
C GLN A 708 11.05 13.43 53.35
N ALA A 709 9.92 13.41 52.65
CA ALA A 709 9.62 14.38 51.60
C ALA A 709 9.49 15.81 52.17
N HIS A 710 10.03 16.78 51.45
CA HIS A 710 10.01 18.19 51.87
C HIS A 710 8.61 18.80 51.69
N HIS A 711 7.92 18.36 50.64
CA HIS A 711 6.57 18.77 50.32
C HIS A 711 5.77 17.58 49.81
N ILE A 712 4.53 17.44 50.26
CA ILE A 712 3.62 16.36 49.86
C ILE A 712 2.38 16.98 49.25
N LEU A 713 1.97 16.47 48.09
CA LEU A 713 0.76 16.82 47.37
C LEU A 713 -0.18 15.61 47.33
N PHE A 714 -1.38 15.76 47.88
CA PHE A 714 -2.43 14.74 47.82
C PHE A 714 -3.39 15.03 46.66
N LEU A 715 -3.40 14.14 45.66
CA LEU A 715 -4.17 14.25 44.43
C LEU A 715 -5.35 13.28 44.44
N GLU A 716 -6.57 13.80 44.33
CA GLU A 716 -7.81 13.03 44.27
C GLU A 716 -8.71 13.62 43.17
N GLY A 717 -9.28 12.77 42.31
CA GLY A 717 -10.18 13.24 41.24
C GLY A 717 -9.58 14.24 40.24
N GLY A 718 -8.25 14.30 40.12
CA GLY A 718 -7.57 15.23 39.21
C GLY A 718 -7.29 16.62 39.78
N THR A 719 -7.56 16.86 41.06
CA THR A 719 -7.28 18.12 41.78
C THR A 719 -6.40 17.85 43.00
N ILE A 720 -5.65 18.87 43.45
CA ILE A 720 -4.90 18.79 44.71
C ILE A 720 -5.85 19.15 45.84
N ILE A 721 -6.06 18.20 46.76
CA ILE A 721 -6.94 18.39 47.91
C ILE A 721 -6.14 18.92 49.12
N GLU A 722 -4.94 18.39 49.32
CA GLU A 722 -4.08 18.72 50.46
C GLU A 722 -2.64 18.90 50.02
N ALA A 723 -1.94 19.86 50.64
CA ALA A 723 -0.54 20.13 50.39
C ALA A 723 0.17 20.56 51.69
N GLY A 724 1.37 20.04 51.94
CA GLY A 724 2.12 20.37 53.15
C GLY A 724 3.25 19.39 53.45
N THR A 725 3.84 19.50 54.63
CA THR A 725 4.79 18.50 55.15
C THR A 725 4.05 17.31 55.75
N HIS A 726 4.73 16.17 55.94
CA HIS A 726 4.15 15.00 56.59
C HIS A 726 3.52 15.34 57.95
N GLN A 727 4.21 16.12 58.78
CA GLN A 727 3.74 16.50 60.12
C GLN A 727 2.48 17.38 60.06
N GLN A 728 2.43 18.34 59.12
CA GLN A 728 1.27 19.20 58.92
C GLN A 728 0.05 18.42 58.44
N LEU A 729 0.23 17.51 57.48
CA LEU A 729 -0.88 16.72 56.93
C LEU A 729 -1.40 15.68 57.93
N MET A 730 -0.53 15.13 58.78
CA MET A 730 -0.95 14.25 59.88
C MET A 730 -1.73 15.01 60.96
N ALA A 731 -1.36 16.25 61.26
CA ALA A 731 -2.07 17.09 62.24
C ALA A 731 -3.44 17.56 61.74
N ASN A 732 -3.61 17.70 60.43
CA ASN A 732 -4.88 18.13 59.82
C ASN A 732 -5.95 17.02 59.77
N GLU A 733 -5.59 15.76 60.09
CA GLU A 733 -6.49 14.59 60.10
C GLU A 733 -7.34 14.44 58.83
N GLY A 734 -6.76 14.81 57.69
CA GLY A 734 -7.45 14.84 56.39
C GLY A 734 -7.41 13.53 55.58
N ARG A 735 -7.55 13.65 54.26
CA ARG A 735 -7.48 12.52 53.31
C ARG A 735 -6.12 11.83 53.33
N TYR A 736 -5.03 12.60 53.45
CA TYR A 736 -3.69 12.03 53.61
C TYR A 736 -3.59 11.18 54.88
N TRP A 737 -4.06 11.69 56.02
CA TRP A 737 -4.07 10.96 57.29
C TRP A 737 -4.88 9.67 57.18
N THR A 738 -6.05 9.72 56.55
CA THR A 738 -6.91 8.55 56.34
C THR A 738 -6.20 7.47 55.52
N MET A 739 -5.45 7.88 54.48
CA MET A 739 -4.66 6.96 53.66
C MET A 739 -3.53 6.31 54.47
N VAL A 740 -2.87 7.07 55.35
CA VAL A 740 -1.79 6.55 56.22
C VAL A 740 -2.31 5.60 57.29
N GLN A 741 -3.53 5.83 57.80
CA GLN A 741 -4.14 5.01 58.86
C GLN A 741 -4.85 3.76 58.34
N ALA A 742 -5.22 3.72 57.05
CA ALA A 742 -5.94 2.58 56.47
C ALA A 742 -5.13 1.27 56.64
N PRO A 743 -5.74 0.17 57.13
CA PRO A 743 -5.07 -1.12 57.27
C PRO A 743 -4.75 -1.67 55.87
N GLY A 744 -3.55 -1.38 55.38
CA GLY A 744 -3.12 -1.61 54.01
C GLY A 744 -2.11 -0.57 53.51
N GLY A 745 -2.01 0.59 54.17
CA GLY A 745 -1.01 1.62 53.92
C GLY A 745 0.26 1.43 54.74
N SER A 746 1.14 0.52 54.31
CA SER A 746 2.56 0.45 54.72
C SER A 746 2.88 0.48 56.22
N GLY A 747 2.80 -0.67 56.90
CA GLY A 747 3.49 -0.91 58.18
C GLY A 747 2.71 -1.80 59.14
N ALA A 748 2.94 -3.11 59.11
CA ALA A 748 2.62 -3.96 60.25
C ALA A 748 3.60 -3.62 61.39
N PRO A 749 3.17 -3.51 62.65
CA PRO A 749 4.09 -3.36 63.77
C PRO A 749 4.90 -4.66 63.92
N GLU A 750 6.22 -4.51 63.97
CA GLU A 750 7.17 -5.55 64.40
C GLU A 750 6.69 -6.11 65.74
N LYS A 751 6.20 -7.35 65.74
CA LYS A 751 5.99 -8.13 66.96
C LYS A 751 7.22 -9.01 67.14
N ASP A 752 7.98 -8.72 68.19
CA ASP A 752 9.01 -9.60 68.73
C ASP A 752 8.51 -11.05 68.79
N SER A 753 9.12 -11.93 67.99
CA SER A 753 8.86 -13.37 68.03
C SER A 753 10.00 -14.07 68.76
N SER A 754 9.93 -14.09 70.09
CA SER A 754 10.53 -15.15 70.89
C SER A 754 9.50 -16.27 71.03
N ASP A 755 9.56 -17.29 70.16
CA ASP A 755 9.55 -18.69 70.58
C ASP A 755 9.61 -19.67 69.38
N PRO A 756 10.30 -20.82 69.53
CA PRO A 756 10.53 -21.79 68.47
C PRO A 756 9.45 -22.87 68.42
N HIS A 757 9.42 -23.63 67.32
CA HIS A 757 8.61 -24.83 67.01
C HIS A 757 7.43 -24.62 66.05
N THR A 758 7.66 -24.86 64.75
CA THR A 758 7.18 -26.05 64.00
C THR A 758 7.50 -25.95 62.49
N PRO A 759 7.59 -27.08 61.75
CA PRO A 759 8.41 -27.19 60.55
C PRO A 759 7.69 -26.84 59.23
N SER A 760 8.49 -26.37 58.27
CA SER A 760 8.13 -26.07 56.88
C SER A 760 7.82 -27.32 56.04
N PRO A 761 6.78 -27.32 55.18
CA PRO A 761 6.65 -28.30 54.11
C PRO A 761 7.45 -27.88 52.88
N SER A 762 8.19 -28.85 52.37
CA SER A 762 9.14 -28.83 51.27
C SER A 762 8.53 -28.65 49.88
N LEU A 763 9.20 -27.82 49.07
CA LEU A 763 9.60 -28.02 47.66
C LEU A 763 8.70 -28.83 46.73
N PHE A 764 8.13 -28.14 45.73
CA PHE A 764 7.79 -28.76 44.44
C PHE A 764 9.00 -28.72 43.49
N PRO A 765 9.30 -29.80 42.77
CA PRO A 765 10.39 -29.85 41.81
C PRO A 765 9.96 -29.32 40.43
N SER A 766 10.95 -28.75 39.75
CA SER A 766 11.01 -28.45 38.33
C SER A 766 10.76 -29.68 37.44
N SER A 767 9.88 -29.58 36.45
CA SER A 767 9.98 -30.34 35.20
C SER A 767 9.17 -29.72 34.04
N LEU A 768 9.91 -29.53 32.94
CA LEU A 768 9.55 -29.39 31.53
C LEU A 768 8.89 -28.10 31.04
#